data_AF-A0A3D8SQT5-F1
#
_entry.id   AF-A0A3D8SQT5-F1
#
_cell.length_a   1.000
_cell.length_b   1.000
_cell.length_c   1.000
_cell.angle_alpha   90.00
_cell.angle_beta   90.00
_cell.angle_gamma   90.00
#
_symmetry.space_group_name_H-M   'P 1'
#
loop_
_entity.id
_entity.type
_entity.pdbx_description
1 polymer ?
#
loop_
_entity_poly.entity_id
_entity_poly.type
_entity_poly.pdbx_seq_one_letter_code
_entity_poly.pdbx_strand_id
1 'polypeptide(L)'
;MSPPSPSFLLPSCLSLLSCLAPLAAADNAFWRIPPSSSKLASQARAAFSNLCQLLPFSEKLSIGQLLLVAMVCGLGSGYWYLQRYSWSSSRGTVSSKEPLSDGLTPPARWVRGVHDAEEDDPGLLKKHSEIRSYTTSRFTYPSLRVFYRRHPQADKLPTTPAPLPLLVFIHGLGGSVAQFNPLLTSLVNLASCLAIDLPGCGLSSFAPKKWDAYTTDTLAELLAIIIEDYREKEAGQGVVLIGHSMGCSLAALLASKTSPRPSPVAENVVGLVAICPKADPPTEEEAATFRKLLMIPGTVFDLWRRWDRRGGPESASVRRFVGKDADEETKKLQERFNSQSKTPVWRRMAAGSIPVYQNGEPMGGLPGRKVWSGLEVPVFLVAGEDDHITKPAELEKIASFLGKSHPVQIELDEKSEPLVDAAAPVDTSLQREVSAGTESLELESESQILEVDTNVTRSPHSDPSTPNEEFSAVPPQLLKPRAVLKTTILPSPATHALLYTPTTVRTLAGLISDFLHTQVSPRLSLGWQLQFLSTSGKWDVKNLAKWQAVAPVSEPIAGIFRAMKTLREVDESHCPEVFVREWQSQIKYIVDISHESPVYDPRGLEKGGIKYHKFPTVSKIPPTGTEVTSFIALIDRLREELSGPSAYIGVHCHYGFNRTGYFIVCYLIERCGYSVQGAIDEFAKRRPKGIKHAHFLDQLFVRYCVGLKRAPTL
;
A
#
# COMPACT_ATOMS: atom_id res chain seq x y z
N MET A 1 37.62 -13.21 -22.49
CA MET A 1 37.44 -11.77 -22.75
C MET A 1 36.50 -11.63 -23.95
N SER A 2 35.24 -11.32 -23.65
CA SER A 2 34.17 -11.03 -24.62
C SER A 2 33.37 -9.86 -24.01
N PRO A 3 32.97 -8.84 -24.78
CA PRO A 3 32.28 -7.68 -24.23
C PRO A 3 30.83 -8.03 -23.83
N PRO A 4 30.25 -7.42 -22.78
CA PRO A 4 28.85 -7.58 -22.45
C PRO A 4 27.97 -6.82 -23.45
N SER A 5 26.90 -7.49 -23.91
CA SER A 5 25.94 -6.99 -24.89
C SER A 5 25.03 -5.89 -24.32
N PRO A 6 24.74 -4.81 -25.08
CA PRO A 6 23.81 -3.76 -24.66
C PRO A 6 22.39 -4.19 -25.02
N SER A 7 21.74 -4.98 -24.17
CA SER A 7 20.43 -5.55 -24.45
C SER A 7 19.41 -5.21 -23.37
N PHE A 8 19.01 -3.94 -23.23
CA PHE A 8 17.76 -3.58 -22.51
C PHE A 8 17.01 -2.34 -23.04
N LEU A 9 17.45 -1.73 -24.16
CA LEU A 9 16.69 -0.67 -24.85
C LEU A 9 16.26 -1.03 -26.29
N LEU A 10 16.67 -2.20 -26.82
CA LEU A 10 16.32 -2.63 -28.18
C LEU A 10 15.08 -3.54 -28.33
N PRO A 11 14.68 -4.42 -27.38
CA PRO A 11 13.59 -5.38 -27.67
C PRO A 11 12.20 -4.75 -27.77
N SER A 12 11.96 -3.62 -27.10
CA SER A 12 10.72 -2.84 -27.17
C SER A 12 10.64 -1.92 -28.40
N CYS A 13 11.77 -1.69 -29.09
CA CYS A 13 11.80 -1.05 -30.40
C CYS A 13 11.72 -2.06 -31.57
N LEU A 14 12.20 -3.29 -31.38
CA LEU A 14 12.11 -4.37 -32.38
C LEU A 14 10.74 -5.06 -32.45
N SER A 15 9.95 -5.03 -31.36
CA SER A 15 8.55 -5.48 -31.38
C SER A 15 7.60 -4.54 -32.13
N LEU A 16 8.06 -3.34 -32.48
CA LEU A 16 7.42 -2.45 -33.45
C LEU A 16 7.73 -2.84 -34.91
N LEU A 17 8.79 -3.63 -35.16
CA LEU A 17 9.18 -4.08 -36.52
C LEU A 17 8.50 -5.40 -36.93
N SER A 18 8.07 -6.24 -36.00
CA SER A 18 7.37 -7.51 -36.34
C SER A 18 5.85 -7.37 -36.49
N CYS A 19 5.21 -6.34 -35.91
CA CYS A 19 3.75 -6.19 -35.94
C CYS A 19 3.22 -5.28 -37.07
N LEU A 20 4.09 -4.67 -37.89
CA LEU A 20 3.67 -3.87 -39.07
C LEU A 20 3.78 -4.64 -40.39
N ALA A 21 4.35 -5.85 -40.40
CA ALA A 21 4.40 -6.70 -41.59
C ALA A 21 3.02 -7.21 -42.09
N PRO A 22 1.99 -7.48 -41.25
CA PRO A 22 0.72 -8.01 -41.76
C PRO A 22 -0.25 -6.93 -42.28
N LEU A 23 -0.03 -5.65 -41.98
CA LEU A 23 -0.92 -4.56 -42.41
C LEU A 23 -0.71 -4.14 -43.88
N ALA A 24 0.33 -4.67 -44.54
CA ALA A 24 0.56 -4.49 -45.97
C ALA A 24 -0.07 -5.62 -46.83
N ALA A 25 -0.66 -6.65 -46.22
CA ALA A 25 -1.17 -7.84 -46.92
C ALA A 25 -2.70 -8.04 -46.83
N ALA A 26 -3.45 -7.09 -46.29
CA ALA A 26 -4.92 -7.16 -46.24
C ALA A 26 -5.55 -6.32 -47.38
N ASP A 27 -6.20 -7.03 -48.29
CA ASP A 27 -6.90 -6.51 -49.47
C ASP A 27 -7.84 -5.31 -49.21
N ASN A 28 -7.57 -4.22 -49.93
CA ASN A 28 -8.47 -3.35 -50.72
C ASN A 28 -9.94 -3.05 -50.32
N ALA A 29 -10.35 -3.17 -49.05
CA ALA A 29 -11.74 -2.84 -48.66
C ALA A 29 -11.91 -1.66 -47.69
N PHE A 30 -10.87 -1.20 -46.98
CA PHE A 30 -11.07 -0.28 -45.85
C PHE A 30 -10.93 1.23 -46.15
N TRP A 31 -10.51 1.62 -47.37
CA TRP A 31 -10.25 3.04 -47.71
C TRP A 31 -10.88 3.48 -49.03
N ARG A 32 -12.20 3.36 -49.19
CA ARG A 32 -12.91 4.10 -50.24
C ARG A 32 -13.18 5.54 -49.78
N ILE A 33 -12.23 6.44 -50.06
CA ILE A 33 -12.42 7.90 -50.00
C ILE A 33 -13.21 8.33 -51.25
N PRO A 34 -14.31 9.09 -51.15
CA PRO A 34 -15.03 9.57 -52.34
C PRO A 34 -14.16 10.58 -53.13
N PRO A 35 -14.31 10.65 -54.46
CA PRO A 35 -13.46 11.49 -55.29
C PRO A 35 -13.75 12.98 -55.03
N SER A 36 -12.81 13.69 -54.38
CA SER A 36 -12.84 15.15 -54.31
C SER A 36 -11.85 15.74 -55.32
N SER A 37 -12.32 16.70 -56.13
CA SER A 37 -11.68 17.28 -57.31
C SER A 37 -10.57 18.32 -57.05
N SER A 38 -9.90 18.31 -55.90
CA SER A 38 -8.85 19.31 -55.61
C SER A 38 -7.46 18.87 -56.06
N LYS A 39 -6.78 19.72 -56.85
CA LYS A 39 -5.36 19.54 -57.28
C LYS A 39 -4.40 19.38 -56.09
N LEU A 40 -4.75 19.89 -54.91
CA LEU A 40 -3.99 19.75 -53.67
C LEU A 40 -4.01 18.30 -53.12
N ALA A 41 -5.15 17.60 -53.24
CA ALA A 41 -5.26 16.22 -52.77
C ALA A 41 -4.49 15.23 -53.67
N SER A 42 -4.40 15.50 -54.97
CA SER A 42 -3.58 14.69 -55.88
C SER A 42 -2.08 14.95 -55.69
N GLN A 43 -1.67 16.20 -55.44
CA GLN A 43 -0.28 16.55 -55.11
C GLN A 43 0.17 15.95 -53.76
N ALA A 44 -0.71 15.95 -52.75
CA ALA A 44 -0.44 15.31 -51.46
C ALA A 44 -0.30 13.79 -51.59
N ARG A 45 -1.11 13.13 -52.44
CA ARG A 45 -0.95 11.70 -52.75
C ARG A 45 0.35 11.40 -53.48
N ALA A 46 0.74 12.21 -54.47
CA ALA A 46 1.98 12.02 -55.21
C ALA A 46 3.21 12.24 -54.31
N ALA A 47 3.17 13.25 -53.44
CA ALA A 47 4.22 13.50 -52.45
C ALA A 47 4.34 12.36 -51.43
N PHE A 48 3.21 11.83 -50.93
CA PHE A 48 3.21 10.71 -49.98
C PHE A 48 3.70 9.41 -50.63
N SER A 49 3.29 9.12 -51.88
CA SER A 49 3.74 7.97 -52.66
C SER A 49 5.24 8.02 -52.96
N ASN A 50 5.77 9.19 -53.35
CA ASN A 50 7.20 9.37 -53.60
C ASN A 50 8.03 9.31 -52.30
N LEU A 51 7.46 9.72 -51.16
CA LEU A 51 8.13 9.65 -49.85
C LEU A 51 8.24 8.21 -49.34
N CYS A 52 7.23 7.37 -49.60
CA CYS A 52 7.29 5.93 -49.30
C CYS A 52 8.31 5.18 -50.16
N GLN A 53 8.58 5.65 -51.39
CA GLN A 53 9.61 5.07 -52.26
C GLN A 53 11.05 5.46 -51.88
N LEU A 54 11.24 6.50 -51.05
CA LEU A 54 12.55 6.99 -50.60
C LEU A 54 13.05 6.36 -49.29
N LEU A 55 12.30 5.43 -48.71
CA LEU A 55 12.70 4.69 -47.51
C LEU A 55 13.12 3.27 -47.91
N PRO A 56 14.41 3.01 -48.22
CA PRO A 56 14.87 1.63 -48.32
C PRO A 56 14.76 0.99 -46.94
N PHE A 57 14.13 -0.18 -46.87
CA PHE A 57 14.09 -1.03 -45.69
C PHE A 57 15.52 -1.40 -45.28
N SER A 58 16.07 -0.66 -44.32
CA SER A 58 17.33 -0.97 -43.64
C SER A 58 17.09 -0.92 -42.14
N GLU A 59 17.65 -1.90 -41.42
CA GLU A 59 17.36 -2.20 -40.01
C GLU A 59 17.81 -1.12 -39.00
N LYS A 60 18.36 0.02 -39.44
CA LYS A 60 18.72 1.14 -38.56
C LYS A 60 18.25 2.46 -39.15
N LEU A 61 17.15 2.99 -38.61
CA LEU A 61 16.74 4.36 -38.90
C LEU A 61 17.62 5.35 -38.14
N SER A 62 18.12 6.36 -38.84
CA SER A 62 18.89 7.44 -38.24
C SER A 62 17.99 8.42 -37.48
N ILE A 63 18.57 9.20 -36.55
CA ILE A 63 17.87 10.27 -35.81
C ILE A 63 17.16 11.25 -36.76
N GLY A 64 17.73 11.50 -37.94
CA GLY A 64 17.13 12.33 -38.98
C GLY A 64 15.84 11.73 -39.57
N GLN A 65 15.77 10.41 -39.73
CA GLN A 65 14.57 9.74 -40.24
C GLN A 65 13.45 9.65 -39.19
N LEU A 66 13.80 9.54 -37.91
CA LEU A 66 12.86 9.65 -36.78
C LEU A 66 12.22 11.04 -36.68
N LEU A 67 13.01 12.10 -36.91
CA LEU A 67 12.51 13.48 -36.98
C LEU A 67 11.59 13.69 -38.19
N LEU A 68 11.89 13.06 -39.32
CA LEU A 68 11.06 13.10 -40.52
C LEU A 68 9.70 12.42 -40.31
N VAL A 69 9.68 11.25 -39.67
CA VAL A 69 8.44 10.55 -39.30
C VAL A 69 7.60 11.38 -38.33
N ALA A 70 8.22 12.00 -37.33
CA ALA A 70 7.53 12.91 -36.41
C ALA A 70 6.93 14.14 -37.14
N MET A 71 7.63 14.69 -38.13
CA MET A 71 7.13 15.77 -38.98
C MET A 71 5.91 15.34 -39.81
N VAL A 72 5.98 14.17 -40.44
CA VAL A 72 4.89 13.63 -41.29
C VAL A 72 3.64 13.31 -40.44
N CYS A 73 3.81 12.75 -39.25
CA CYS A 73 2.71 12.52 -38.31
C CYS A 73 2.10 13.83 -37.77
N GLY A 74 2.90 14.88 -37.60
CA GLY A 74 2.43 16.22 -37.22
C GLY A 74 1.61 16.92 -38.31
N LEU A 75 2.02 16.79 -39.58
CA LEU A 75 1.28 17.34 -40.72
C LEU A 75 -0.05 16.60 -40.97
N GLY A 76 -0.06 15.27 -40.81
CA GLY A 76 -1.29 14.47 -40.95
C GLY A 76 -2.34 14.76 -39.88
N SER A 77 -1.90 14.99 -38.64
CA SER A 77 -2.80 15.37 -37.53
C SER A 77 -3.27 16.82 -37.62
N GLY A 78 -2.45 17.74 -38.12
CA GLY A 78 -2.85 19.11 -38.45
C GLY A 78 -3.89 19.19 -39.57
N TYR A 79 -3.70 18.42 -40.65
CA TYR A 79 -4.67 18.34 -41.76
C TYR A 79 -6.02 17.75 -41.33
N TRP A 80 -5.99 16.70 -40.49
CA TRP A 80 -7.20 16.10 -39.92
C TRP A 80 -7.96 17.06 -38.99
N TYR A 81 -7.24 17.84 -38.19
CA TYR A 81 -7.82 18.87 -37.32
C TYR A 81 -8.46 20.02 -38.13
N LEU A 82 -7.77 20.50 -39.17
CA LEU A 82 -8.26 21.56 -40.05
C LEU A 82 -9.49 21.13 -40.88
N GLN A 83 -9.55 19.87 -41.34
CA GLN A 83 -10.73 19.32 -42.00
C GLN A 83 -11.96 19.32 -41.09
N ARG A 84 -11.77 19.02 -39.81
CA ARG A 84 -12.87 18.96 -38.84
C ARG A 84 -13.33 20.35 -38.38
N TYR A 85 -12.42 21.32 -38.34
CA TYR A 85 -12.73 22.72 -38.02
C TYR A 85 -13.54 23.40 -39.14
N SER A 86 -13.16 23.17 -40.39
CA SER A 86 -13.86 23.67 -41.60
C SER A 86 -15.32 23.16 -41.68
N TRP A 87 -15.59 21.94 -41.22
CA TRP A 87 -16.93 21.36 -41.18
C TRP A 87 -17.84 21.96 -40.10
N SER A 88 -17.28 22.65 -39.09
CA SER A 88 -18.05 23.32 -38.02
C SER A 88 -18.40 24.78 -38.35
N SER A 89 -17.67 25.42 -39.28
CA SER A 89 -17.88 26.83 -39.65
C SER A 89 -18.94 27.04 -40.74
N SER A 90 -19.59 25.97 -41.23
CA SER A 90 -20.60 26.03 -42.31
C SER A 90 -22.06 25.95 -41.84
N ARG A 91 -22.34 26.21 -40.55
CA ARG A 91 -23.70 26.49 -40.05
C ARG A 91 -23.72 27.66 -39.04
N GLY A 92 -23.67 28.89 -39.55
CA GLY A 92 -24.33 30.04 -38.90
C GLY A 92 -25.80 30.13 -39.35
N THR A 93 -26.72 30.93 -38.81
CA THR A 93 -26.79 31.92 -37.70
C THR A 93 -28.23 32.47 -37.77
N VAL A 94 -29.05 32.42 -36.70
CA VAL A 94 -30.24 33.32 -36.47
C VAL A 94 -30.57 33.28 -34.95
N SER A 95 -30.24 34.31 -34.15
CA SER A 95 -31.00 35.51 -33.70
C SER A 95 -31.77 35.36 -32.38
N SER A 96 -31.59 36.36 -31.52
CA SER A 96 -32.02 36.55 -30.12
C SER A 96 -33.49 36.97 -29.93
N LYS A 97 -34.14 36.49 -28.84
CA LYS A 97 -35.05 37.24 -27.93
C LYS A 97 -35.61 36.35 -26.78
N GLU A 98 -35.27 36.75 -25.54
CA GLU A 98 -36.01 36.71 -24.25
C GLU A 98 -36.59 35.40 -23.64
N PRO A 99 -36.80 35.36 -22.29
CA PRO A 99 -36.63 34.17 -21.45
C PRO A 99 -37.94 33.56 -20.93
N LEU A 100 -37.96 32.25 -20.68
CA LEU A 100 -38.70 31.57 -19.59
C LEU A 100 -38.45 30.05 -19.61
N SER A 101 -38.43 29.50 -18.40
CA SER A 101 -38.56 28.09 -17.98
C SER A 101 -38.78 27.01 -19.05
N ASP A 102 -37.92 25.99 -19.07
CA ASP A 102 -38.35 24.63 -18.76
C ASP A 102 -37.17 23.66 -18.66
N GLY A 103 -37.29 22.73 -17.72
CA GLY A 103 -36.29 21.72 -17.41
C GLY A 103 -36.14 20.71 -18.53
N LEU A 104 -34.89 20.39 -18.84
CA LEU A 104 -34.40 19.11 -19.38
C LEU A 104 -32.86 19.21 -19.43
N THR A 105 -32.19 18.69 -18.40
CA THR A 105 -30.74 18.41 -18.45
C THR A 105 -30.46 17.42 -19.59
N PRO A 106 -29.58 17.72 -20.56
CA PRO A 106 -29.18 16.75 -21.56
C PRO A 106 -28.33 15.64 -20.92
N PRO A 107 -28.41 14.40 -21.41
CA PRO A 107 -27.68 13.27 -20.83
C PRO A 107 -26.17 13.48 -20.92
N ALA A 108 -25.48 13.07 -19.85
CA ALA A 108 -24.04 13.14 -19.68
C ALA A 108 -23.31 12.61 -20.92
N ARG A 109 -22.75 13.53 -21.70
CA ARG A 109 -21.80 13.23 -22.76
C ARG A 109 -20.47 12.93 -22.09
N TRP A 110 -20.07 11.66 -22.08
CA TRP A 110 -18.78 11.14 -21.64
C TRP A 110 -17.60 12.06 -21.99
N VAL A 111 -17.22 12.92 -21.05
CA VAL A 111 -15.91 13.56 -21.03
C VAL A 111 -14.98 12.55 -20.37
N ARG A 112 -14.02 12.01 -21.12
CA ARG A 112 -12.97 11.12 -20.58
C ARG A 112 -12.30 11.84 -19.40
N GLY A 113 -12.54 11.33 -18.20
CA GLY A 113 -12.18 11.94 -16.93
C GLY A 113 -10.67 12.15 -16.79
N VAL A 114 -10.29 13.37 -16.45
CA VAL A 114 -8.98 13.64 -15.87
C VAL A 114 -9.14 13.33 -14.38
N HIS A 115 -8.41 12.34 -13.87
CA HIS A 115 -8.45 11.98 -12.45
C HIS A 115 -7.94 13.15 -11.59
N ASP A 116 -8.82 13.76 -10.81
CA ASP A 116 -8.46 14.78 -9.83
C ASP A 116 -8.08 14.11 -8.50
N ALA A 117 -6.90 14.43 -7.99
CA ALA A 117 -6.44 13.88 -6.72
C ALA A 117 -7.31 14.33 -5.53
N GLU A 118 -7.92 15.52 -5.59
CA GLU A 118 -8.82 15.98 -4.51
C GLU A 118 -10.12 15.18 -4.47
N GLU A 119 -10.70 14.87 -5.64
CA GLU A 119 -11.94 14.10 -5.73
C GLU A 119 -11.69 12.62 -5.41
N ASP A 120 -10.60 12.04 -5.91
CA ASP A 120 -10.34 10.60 -5.85
C ASP A 120 -9.64 10.16 -4.54
N ASP A 121 -9.22 11.08 -3.67
CA ASP A 121 -8.48 10.74 -2.45
C ASP A 121 -9.32 9.89 -1.46
N PRO A 122 -8.75 8.82 -0.87
CA PRO A 122 -9.41 8.03 0.17
C PRO A 122 -9.78 8.87 1.40
N GLY A 123 -10.87 8.51 2.09
CA GLY A 123 -11.37 9.25 3.25
C GLY A 123 -10.35 9.40 4.40
N LEU A 124 -9.45 8.43 4.56
CA LEU A 124 -8.35 8.51 5.53
C LEU A 124 -7.40 9.68 5.22
N LEU A 125 -7.01 9.84 3.95
CA LEU A 125 -6.12 10.92 3.52
C LEU A 125 -6.83 12.28 3.58
N LYS A 126 -8.08 12.36 3.10
CA LYS A 126 -8.87 13.60 3.15
C LYS A 126 -9.00 14.16 4.57
N LYS A 127 -9.18 13.28 5.56
CA LYS A 127 -9.41 13.68 6.96
C LYS A 127 -8.14 14.10 7.71
N HIS A 128 -6.99 13.55 7.33
CA HIS A 128 -5.74 13.65 8.11
C HIS A 128 -4.59 14.27 7.32
N SER A 129 -4.90 14.96 6.21
CA SER A 129 -3.92 15.73 5.44
C SER A 129 -4.13 17.21 5.65
N GLU A 130 -3.02 17.93 5.71
CA GLU A 130 -2.98 19.38 5.73
C GLU A 130 -1.98 19.92 4.70
N ILE A 131 -2.14 21.18 4.32
CA ILE A 131 -1.22 21.87 3.42
C ILE A 131 -0.36 22.81 4.25
N ARG A 132 0.96 22.65 4.20
CA ARG A 132 1.91 23.50 4.94
C ARG A 132 3.06 23.96 4.06
N SER A 133 3.70 25.05 4.48
CA SER A 133 4.91 25.59 3.84
C SER A 133 6.14 25.23 4.65
N TYR A 134 7.22 24.88 3.95
CA TYR A 134 8.52 24.58 4.55
C TYR A 134 9.63 25.28 3.77
N THR A 135 10.68 25.68 4.47
CA THR A 135 11.86 26.31 3.85
C THR A 135 13.10 25.50 4.23
N THR A 136 13.79 24.99 3.21
CA THR A 136 15.14 24.43 3.36
C THR A 136 16.18 25.55 3.35
N SER A 137 17.46 25.20 3.52
CA SER A 137 18.58 26.14 3.43
C SER A 137 18.60 26.99 2.15
N ARG A 138 18.00 26.50 1.04
CA ARG A 138 18.05 27.15 -0.28
C ARG A 138 16.70 27.48 -0.89
N PHE A 139 15.62 26.81 -0.48
CA PHE A 139 14.35 26.87 -1.19
C PHE A 139 13.15 26.88 -0.25
N THR A 140 12.15 27.68 -0.60
CA THR A 140 10.84 27.67 0.06
C THR A 140 9.85 26.89 -0.79
N TYR A 141 9.18 25.93 -0.16
CA TYR A 141 8.09 25.13 -0.71
C TYR A 141 6.79 25.67 -0.10
N PRO A 142 5.97 26.41 -0.86
CA PRO A 142 4.86 27.18 -0.30
C PRO A 142 3.65 26.33 0.09
N SER A 143 3.51 25.15 -0.51
CA SER A 143 2.35 24.28 -0.30
C SER A 143 2.75 22.83 -0.56
N LEU A 144 2.89 22.07 0.52
CA LEU A 144 3.12 20.64 0.55
C LEU A 144 1.98 19.95 1.30
N ARG A 145 1.42 18.89 0.71
CA ARG A 145 0.50 18.01 1.43
C ARG A 145 1.29 17.14 2.39
N VAL A 146 0.95 17.26 3.67
CA VAL A 146 1.45 16.41 4.75
C VAL A 146 0.28 15.66 5.36
N PHE A 147 0.32 14.34 5.25
CA PHE A 147 -0.57 13.45 5.99
C PHE A 147 0.04 13.18 7.37
N TYR A 148 -0.72 13.46 8.42
CA TYR A 148 -0.34 13.11 9.78
C TYR A 148 -1.55 12.54 10.54
N ARG A 149 -1.41 11.29 10.99
CA ARG A 149 -2.36 10.65 11.90
C ARG A 149 -1.65 10.24 13.17
N ARG A 150 -1.87 11.01 14.23
CA ARG A 150 -1.45 10.64 15.59
C ARG A 150 -2.08 9.30 15.98
N HIS A 151 -1.32 8.46 16.68
CA HIS A 151 -1.84 7.19 17.19
C HIS A 151 -3.08 7.43 18.07
N PRO A 152 -4.23 6.76 17.81
CA PRO A 152 -5.49 7.05 18.52
C PRO A 152 -5.43 6.86 20.04
N GLN A 153 -4.49 6.06 20.53
CA GLN A 153 -4.30 5.79 21.96
C GLN A 153 -2.93 6.27 22.46
N ALA A 154 -2.28 7.22 21.77
CA ALA A 154 -0.96 7.73 22.14
C ALA A 154 -0.88 8.14 23.62
N ASP A 155 -1.89 8.88 24.13
CA ASP A 155 -1.93 9.38 25.52
C ASP A 155 -2.07 8.28 26.58
N LYS A 156 -2.42 7.06 26.16
CA LYS A 156 -2.63 5.92 27.07
C LYS A 156 -1.50 4.91 27.01
N LEU A 157 -0.58 5.04 26.07
CA LEU A 157 0.56 4.15 25.93
C LEU A 157 1.76 4.71 26.70
N PRO A 158 2.71 3.86 27.13
CA PRO A 158 3.90 4.31 27.84
C PRO A 158 4.75 5.27 27.00
N THR A 159 5.13 6.39 27.60
CA THR A 159 6.00 7.42 27.00
C THR A 159 7.41 7.45 27.58
N THR A 160 7.71 6.60 28.57
CA THR A 160 9.04 6.48 29.18
C THR A 160 9.74 5.21 28.68
N PRO A 161 11.01 5.26 28.25
CA PRO A 161 11.87 6.45 28.14
C PRO A 161 11.50 7.38 26.97
N ALA A 162 10.75 6.89 25.97
CA ALA A 162 10.23 7.68 24.86
C ALA A 162 8.84 7.17 24.39
N PRO A 163 8.02 8.00 23.72
CA PRO A 163 6.80 7.58 23.03
C PRO A 163 7.08 6.60 21.88
N LEU A 164 6.06 5.90 21.40
CA LEU A 164 6.16 5.04 20.22
C LEU A 164 6.84 5.76 19.03
N PRO A 165 7.72 5.08 18.27
CA PRO A 165 8.36 5.68 17.10
C PRO A 165 7.37 6.22 16.07
N LEU A 166 7.70 7.36 15.45
CA LEU A 166 6.97 7.92 14.32
C LEU A 166 7.27 7.14 13.05
N LEU A 167 6.24 6.59 12.38
CA LEU A 167 6.39 5.92 11.10
C LEU A 167 6.29 6.93 9.96
N VAL A 168 7.36 7.08 9.16
CA VAL A 168 7.45 8.08 8.09
C VAL A 168 7.45 7.41 6.73
N PHE A 169 6.47 7.71 5.89
CA PHE A 169 6.28 7.11 4.57
C PHE A 169 6.76 8.06 3.47
N ILE A 170 7.67 7.57 2.62
CA ILE A 170 8.32 8.37 1.57
C ILE A 170 8.10 7.68 0.22
N HIS A 171 7.35 8.34 -0.68
CA HIS A 171 6.99 7.76 -1.97
C HIS A 171 8.11 7.89 -3.01
N GLY A 172 8.02 7.05 -4.04
CA GLY A 172 8.98 7.04 -5.15
C GLY A 172 8.73 8.09 -6.22
N LEU A 173 9.54 8.02 -7.28
CA LEU A 173 9.50 8.92 -8.43
C LEU A 173 8.12 8.86 -9.13
N GLY A 174 7.47 10.01 -9.27
CA GLY A 174 6.15 10.11 -9.90
C GLY A 174 4.99 9.57 -9.05
N GLY A 175 5.27 9.15 -7.82
CA GLY A 175 4.30 8.67 -6.85
C GLY A 175 3.64 9.78 -6.03
N SER A 176 2.85 9.37 -5.03
CA SER A 176 2.25 10.24 -4.01
C SER A 176 1.90 9.44 -2.75
N VAL A 177 1.50 10.12 -1.67
CA VAL A 177 1.00 9.49 -0.43
C VAL A 177 -0.18 8.53 -0.70
N ALA A 178 -0.96 8.76 -1.76
CA ALA A 178 -2.09 7.90 -2.12
C ALA A 178 -1.71 6.42 -2.35
N GLN A 179 -0.48 6.15 -2.82
CA GLN A 179 0.02 4.79 -3.01
C GLN A 179 0.20 4.03 -1.69
N PHE A 180 0.44 4.73 -0.58
CA PHE A 180 0.55 4.13 0.75
C PHE A 180 -0.79 3.92 1.44
N ASN A 181 -1.92 4.44 0.92
CA ASN A 181 -3.20 4.38 1.63
C ASN A 181 -3.60 2.95 2.08
N PRO A 182 -3.48 1.90 1.24
CA PRO A 182 -3.79 0.54 1.67
C PRO A 182 -2.89 0.06 2.83
N LEU A 183 -1.61 0.40 2.80
CA LEU A 183 -0.65 0.08 3.87
C LEU A 183 -0.90 0.89 5.16
N LEU A 184 -1.14 2.20 5.01
CA LEU A 184 -1.48 3.13 6.09
C LEU A 184 -2.70 2.65 6.86
N THR A 185 -3.72 2.15 6.18
CA THR A 185 -4.95 1.62 6.82
C THR A 185 -4.65 0.55 7.88
N SER A 186 -3.56 -0.20 7.72
CA SER A 186 -3.09 -1.19 8.69
C SER A 186 -2.17 -0.58 9.76
N LEU A 187 -1.16 0.19 9.34
CA LEU A 187 -0.08 0.64 10.23
C LEU A 187 -0.44 1.81 11.15
N VAL A 188 -1.47 2.59 10.82
CA VAL A 188 -1.93 3.72 11.65
C VAL A 188 -2.50 3.30 13.02
N ASN A 189 -2.70 1.99 13.23
CA ASN A 189 -3.11 1.42 14.52
C ASN A 189 -1.93 0.91 15.35
N LEU A 190 -0.70 0.98 14.82
CA LEU A 190 0.51 0.57 15.53
C LEU A 190 1.26 1.77 16.11
N ALA A 191 1.23 2.91 15.42
CA ALA A 191 1.94 4.12 15.80
C ALA A 191 1.39 5.34 15.07
N SER A 192 1.89 6.53 15.45
CA SER A 192 1.67 7.75 14.68
C SER A 192 2.31 7.61 13.30
N CYS A 193 1.61 8.02 12.25
CA CYS A 193 2.07 7.90 10.87
C CYS A 193 2.15 9.28 10.21
N LEU A 194 3.28 9.56 9.56
CA LEU A 194 3.56 10.75 8.78
C LEU A 194 3.83 10.34 7.33
N ALA A 195 3.19 10.97 6.36
CA ALA A 195 3.48 10.77 4.94
C ALA A 195 3.47 12.10 4.20
N ILE A 196 4.39 12.29 3.26
CA ILE A 196 4.59 13.58 2.58
C ILE A 196 4.43 13.38 1.07
N ASP A 197 3.63 14.23 0.44
CA ASP A 197 3.74 14.40 -1.02
C ASP A 197 4.95 15.27 -1.32
N LEU A 198 5.94 14.71 -2.01
CA LEU A 198 7.08 15.46 -2.49
C LEU A 198 6.62 16.64 -3.37
N PRO A 199 7.42 17.71 -3.49
CA PRO A 199 7.00 18.92 -4.21
C PRO A 199 6.45 18.62 -5.61
N GLY A 200 5.25 19.11 -5.93
CA GLY A 200 4.57 18.87 -7.21
C GLY A 200 3.91 17.50 -7.40
N CYS A 201 4.08 16.56 -6.48
CA CYS A 201 3.39 15.26 -6.46
C CYS A 201 2.05 15.34 -5.71
N GLY A 202 1.10 14.48 -6.07
CA GLY A 202 -0.24 14.46 -5.47
C GLY A 202 -0.86 15.85 -5.38
N LEU A 203 -1.19 16.28 -4.16
CA LEU A 203 -1.77 17.59 -3.86
C LEU A 203 -0.73 18.66 -3.50
N SER A 204 0.55 18.30 -3.40
CA SER A 204 1.63 19.29 -3.26
C SER A 204 1.74 20.18 -4.49
N SER A 205 1.87 21.49 -4.25
CA SER A 205 2.08 22.46 -5.31
C SER A 205 3.41 22.23 -6.05
N PHE A 206 3.45 22.51 -7.35
CA PHE A 206 4.68 22.46 -8.13
C PHE A 206 5.48 23.77 -7.99
N ALA A 207 6.06 23.96 -6.81
CA ALA A 207 6.90 25.11 -6.49
C ALA A 207 7.97 24.75 -5.42
N PRO A 208 9.18 25.34 -5.50
CA PRO A 208 9.66 26.26 -6.54
C PRO A 208 10.05 25.48 -7.81
N LYS A 209 10.01 26.12 -9.00
CA LYS A 209 10.25 25.42 -10.29
C LYS A 209 11.72 25.21 -10.65
N LYS A 210 12.67 25.58 -9.77
CA LYS A 210 14.11 25.42 -9.98
C LYS A 210 14.48 23.93 -9.96
N TRP A 211 15.40 23.48 -10.81
CA TRP A 211 15.78 22.07 -10.89
C TRP A 211 16.47 21.57 -9.63
N ASP A 212 17.37 22.38 -9.07
CA ASP A 212 18.07 22.12 -7.80
C ASP A 212 17.14 21.84 -6.61
N ALA A 213 15.90 22.34 -6.64
CA ALA A 213 14.91 22.11 -5.59
C ALA A 213 14.37 20.67 -5.55
N TYR A 214 14.76 19.84 -6.51
CA TYR A 214 14.31 18.44 -6.67
C TYR A 214 15.48 17.45 -6.69
N THR A 215 16.69 17.87 -6.32
CA THR A 215 17.81 16.94 -6.10
C THR A 215 17.54 16.08 -4.88
N THR A 216 18.07 14.85 -4.87
CA THR A 216 17.91 13.93 -3.74
C THR A 216 18.37 14.55 -2.41
N ASP A 217 19.50 15.27 -2.41
CA ASP A 217 19.99 15.98 -1.23
C ASP A 217 19.01 17.02 -0.69
N THR A 218 18.45 17.85 -1.57
CA THR A 218 17.51 18.91 -1.17
C THR A 218 16.17 18.32 -0.71
N LEU A 219 15.71 17.25 -1.37
CA LEU A 219 14.50 16.54 -0.95
C LEU A 219 14.70 15.81 0.39
N ALA A 220 15.88 15.23 0.65
CA ALA A 220 16.22 14.65 1.94
C ALA A 220 16.26 15.74 3.04
N GLU A 221 16.87 16.90 2.77
CA GLU A 221 16.84 18.04 3.71
C GLU A 221 15.41 18.49 4.02
N LEU A 222 14.57 18.64 2.99
CA LEU A 222 13.16 18.98 3.15
C LEU A 222 12.42 17.96 4.03
N LEU A 223 12.61 16.67 3.76
CA LEU A 223 12.01 15.60 4.55
C LEU A 223 12.49 15.64 6.00
N ALA A 224 13.78 15.90 6.26
CA ALA A 224 14.31 16.02 7.62
C ALA A 224 13.61 17.15 8.40
N ILE A 225 13.42 18.31 7.79
CA ILE A 225 12.73 19.45 8.39
C ILE A 225 11.28 19.09 8.72
N ILE A 226 10.57 18.44 7.79
CA ILE A 226 9.17 18.05 7.99
C ILE A 226 9.07 16.99 9.10
N ILE A 227 9.92 15.96 9.09
CA ILE A 227 9.91 14.91 10.12
C ILE A 227 10.11 15.51 11.50
N GLU A 228 11.07 16.42 11.62
CA GLU A 228 11.34 17.15 12.85
C GLU A 228 10.12 17.97 13.31
N ASP A 229 9.33 18.57 12.41
CA ASP A 229 8.15 19.35 12.79
C ASP A 229 7.00 18.52 13.40
N TYR A 230 6.91 17.22 13.09
CA TYR A 230 5.86 16.32 13.63
C TYR A 230 6.34 15.34 14.70
N ARG A 231 7.66 15.16 14.83
CA ARG A 231 8.26 14.31 15.86
C ARG A 231 8.12 14.98 17.23
N GLU A 232 7.76 14.21 18.24
CA GLU A 232 7.77 14.65 19.65
C GLU A 232 9.21 14.73 20.18
N LYS A 233 9.95 15.78 19.76
CA LYS A 233 11.40 15.91 19.99
C LYS A 233 11.80 15.90 21.45
N GLU A 234 11.09 16.69 22.25
CA GLU A 234 11.35 16.84 23.70
C GLU A 234 11.11 15.52 24.46
N ALA A 235 10.24 14.67 23.92
CA ALA A 235 9.97 13.33 24.46
C ALA A 235 10.92 12.26 23.89
N GLY A 236 11.92 12.63 23.08
CA GLY A 236 12.89 11.70 22.51
C GLY A 236 12.29 10.70 21.52
N GLN A 237 11.18 11.03 20.85
CA GLN A 237 10.51 10.10 19.94
C GLN A 237 11.43 9.67 18.78
N GLY A 238 11.61 8.37 18.63
CA GLY A 238 12.36 7.78 17.51
C GLY A 238 11.58 7.82 16.19
N VAL A 239 12.26 7.56 15.08
CA VAL A 239 11.70 7.59 13.72
C VAL A 239 11.98 6.27 13.00
N VAL A 240 10.97 5.72 12.35
CA VAL A 240 11.15 4.64 11.37
C VAL A 240 10.85 5.17 9.99
N LEU A 241 11.81 5.04 9.08
CA LEU A 241 11.64 5.46 7.69
C LEU A 241 11.13 4.29 6.85
N ILE A 242 10.03 4.49 6.11
CA ILE A 242 9.40 3.51 5.23
C ILE A 242 9.39 4.10 3.82
N GLY A 243 10.35 3.68 3.00
CA GLY A 243 10.50 4.14 1.62
C GLY A 243 9.90 3.17 0.61
N HIS A 244 9.41 3.70 -0.52
CA HIS A 244 9.12 2.91 -1.72
C HIS A 244 9.93 3.42 -2.92
N SER A 245 10.58 2.52 -3.66
CA SER A 245 11.34 2.87 -4.87
C SER A 245 12.39 3.95 -4.58
N MET A 246 12.40 5.07 -5.31
CA MET A 246 13.25 6.23 -5.02
C MET A 246 13.11 6.76 -3.57
N GLY A 247 11.95 6.57 -2.92
CA GLY A 247 11.76 6.92 -1.52
C GLY A 247 12.67 6.13 -0.57
N CYS A 248 13.06 4.90 -0.93
CA CYS A 248 14.06 4.12 -0.18
C CYS A 248 15.43 4.81 -0.18
N SER A 249 15.80 5.40 -1.31
CA SER A 249 17.04 6.15 -1.46
C SER A 249 17.05 7.41 -0.58
N LEU A 250 15.95 8.15 -0.53
CA LEU A 250 15.81 9.30 0.37
C LEU A 250 15.85 8.87 1.83
N ALA A 251 15.18 7.76 2.17
CA ALA A 251 15.23 7.18 3.52
C ALA A 251 16.67 6.78 3.93
N ALA A 252 17.41 6.15 3.03
CA ALA A 252 18.81 5.77 3.29
C ALA A 252 19.71 6.99 3.49
N LEU A 253 19.54 8.06 2.70
CA LEU A 253 20.26 9.32 2.87
C LEU A 253 19.96 10.01 4.21
N LEU A 254 18.74 9.89 4.72
CA LEU A 254 18.32 10.43 6.01
C LEU A 254 18.85 9.65 7.21
N ALA A 255 18.95 8.32 7.09
CA ALA A 255 19.33 7.43 8.18
C ALA A 255 20.84 7.17 8.28
N SER A 256 21.58 7.29 7.18
CA SER A 256 22.98 6.87 7.10
C SER A 256 23.95 7.91 7.68
N LYS A 257 24.90 7.45 8.50
CA LYS A 257 25.98 8.30 9.05
C LYS A 257 27.03 8.70 8.02
N THR A 258 27.13 7.96 6.92
CA THR A 258 28.06 8.23 5.81
C THR A 258 27.40 9.04 4.69
N SER A 259 26.18 9.53 4.92
CA SER A 259 25.48 10.41 3.99
C SER A 259 26.32 11.67 3.71
N PRO A 260 26.44 12.13 2.45
CA PRO A 260 27.22 13.32 2.11
C PRO A 260 26.81 14.58 2.86
N ARG A 261 25.52 14.66 3.26
CA ARG A 261 24.97 15.72 4.09
C ARG A 261 24.28 15.07 5.29
N PRO A 262 24.95 15.00 6.46
CA PRO A 262 24.36 14.45 7.67
C PRO A 262 23.04 15.15 8.00
N SER A 263 22.00 14.35 8.24
CA SER A 263 20.69 14.86 8.63
C SER A 263 20.57 14.88 10.15
N PRO A 264 20.03 15.96 10.76
CA PRO A 264 19.75 15.97 12.20
C PRO A 264 18.82 14.83 12.65
N VAL A 265 17.97 14.33 11.75
CA VAL A 265 17.05 13.24 12.06
C VAL A 265 17.77 11.89 12.22
N ALA A 266 18.97 11.73 11.65
CA ALA A 266 19.68 10.45 11.57
C ALA A 266 19.91 9.82 12.96
N GLU A 267 20.25 10.64 13.97
CA GLU A 267 20.44 10.18 15.35
C GLU A 267 19.16 9.66 16.01
N ASN A 268 18.00 10.04 15.48
CA ASN A 268 16.68 9.62 15.98
C ASN A 268 16.07 8.50 15.11
N VAL A 269 16.71 8.10 14.02
CA VAL A 269 16.23 6.96 13.22
C VAL A 269 16.52 5.68 13.96
N VAL A 270 15.47 4.89 14.21
CA VAL A 270 15.53 3.61 14.93
C VAL A 270 15.24 2.40 14.03
N GLY A 271 14.93 2.63 12.74
CA GLY A 271 14.75 1.57 11.76
C GLY A 271 14.46 2.09 10.36
N LEU A 272 14.71 1.24 9.36
CA LEU A 272 14.44 1.54 7.95
C LEU A 272 13.75 0.34 7.28
N VAL A 273 12.64 0.61 6.59
CA VAL A 273 11.95 -0.33 5.71
C VAL A 273 12.07 0.18 4.29
N ALA A 274 12.67 -0.61 3.41
CA ALA A 274 12.87 -0.29 2.01
C ALA A 274 12.04 -1.23 1.12
N ILE A 275 11.00 -0.70 0.50
CA ILE A 275 10.10 -1.42 -0.39
C ILE A 275 10.53 -1.17 -1.83
N CYS A 276 10.90 -2.22 -2.55
CA CYS A 276 11.41 -2.17 -3.92
C CYS A 276 12.59 -1.17 -4.08
N PRO A 277 13.68 -1.28 -3.28
CA PRO A 277 14.78 -0.34 -3.34
C PRO A 277 15.64 -0.50 -4.59
N LYS A 278 16.43 0.54 -4.89
CA LYS A 278 17.54 0.47 -5.82
C LYS A 278 18.87 0.60 -5.06
N ALA A 279 19.80 -0.30 -5.33
CA ALA A 279 21.06 -0.41 -4.62
C ALA A 279 22.08 0.63 -5.07
N ASP A 280 22.22 0.81 -6.38
CA ASP A 280 23.22 1.72 -6.96
C ASP A 280 22.60 2.84 -7.79
N PRO A 281 23.27 4.00 -7.85
CA PRO A 281 22.97 4.99 -8.84
C PRO A 281 23.24 4.47 -10.27
N PRO A 282 22.65 5.11 -11.29
CA PRO A 282 22.99 4.83 -12.68
C PRO A 282 24.49 5.02 -12.92
N THR A 283 25.11 4.10 -13.68
CA THR A 283 26.52 4.19 -14.10
C THR A 283 26.81 5.47 -14.89
N GLU A 284 28.08 5.81 -15.11
CA GLU A 284 28.45 7.04 -15.83
C GLU A 284 27.85 7.11 -17.26
N GLU A 285 27.86 5.98 -17.97
CA GLU A 285 27.27 5.85 -19.31
C GLU A 285 25.73 5.96 -19.29
N GLU A 286 25.09 5.30 -18.33
CA GLU A 286 23.64 5.38 -18.13
C GLU A 286 23.22 6.80 -17.73
N ALA A 287 23.97 7.45 -16.84
CA ALA A 287 23.76 8.81 -16.40
C ALA A 287 23.88 9.80 -17.57
N ALA A 288 24.89 9.65 -18.43
CA ALA A 288 25.02 10.45 -19.65
C ALA A 288 23.84 10.24 -20.61
N THR A 289 23.37 9.00 -20.75
CA THR A 289 22.21 8.66 -21.59
C THR A 289 20.92 9.26 -21.03
N PHE A 290 20.66 9.13 -19.73
CA PHE A 290 19.49 9.69 -19.07
C PHE A 290 19.47 11.21 -19.13
N ARG A 291 20.62 11.89 -18.99
CA ARG A 291 20.72 13.34 -19.20
C ARG A 291 20.30 13.75 -20.61
N LYS A 292 20.78 13.05 -21.64
CA LYS A 292 20.37 13.30 -23.04
C LYS A 292 18.87 13.11 -23.22
N LEU A 293 18.29 12.05 -22.67
CA LEU A 293 16.83 11.82 -22.71
C LEU A 293 16.05 12.94 -22.00
N LEU A 294 16.58 13.47 -20.90
CA LEU A 294 16.02 14.62 -20.18
C LEU A 294 16.20 15.96 -20.92
N MET A 295 16.86 16.00 -22.07
CA MET A 295 16.86 17.17 -22.96
C MET A 295 15.69 17.18 -23.95
N ILE A 296 15.01 16.04 -24.14
CA ILE A 296 13.83 15.95 -25.03
C ILE A 296 12.78 16.98 -24.57
N PRO A 297 12.26 17.86 -25.45
CA PRO A 297 11.26 18.85 -25.06
C PRO A 297 10.04 18.24 -24.34
N GLY A 298 9.51 18.96 -23.34
CA GLY A 298 8.40 18.45 -22.52
C GLY A 298 7.17 18.05 -23.34
N THR A 299 6.84 18.81 -24.39
CA THR A 299 5.74 18.52 -25.32
C THR A 299 5.91 17.18 -26.04
N VAL A 300 7.12 16.87 -26.51
CA VAL A 300 7.44 15.59 -27.15
C VAL A 300 7.36 14.45 -26.14
N PHE A 301 7.88 14.66 -24.93
CA PHE A 301 7.79 13.68 -23.86
C PHE A 301 6.34 13.40 -23.45
N ASP A 302 5.48 14.42 -23.40
CA ASP A 302 4.06 14.26 -23.10
C ASP A 302 3.31 13.51 -24.21
N LEU A 303 3.66 13.71 -25.48
CA LEU A 303 3.14 12.90 -26.58
C LEU A 303 3.51 11.42 -26.42
N TRP A 304 4.77 11.14 -26.06
CA TRP A 304 5.21 9.77 -25.76
C TRP A 304 4.48 9.17 -24.55
N ARG A 305 4.33 9.91 -23.44
CA ARG A 305 3.55 9.44 -22.27
C ARG A 305 2.10 9.16 -22.63
N ARG A 306 1.49 9.99 -23.46
CA ARG A 306 0.13 9.77 -23.97
C ARG A 306 0.05 8.50 -24.82
N TRP A 307 1.06 8.24 -25.65
CA TRP A 307 1.16 7.01 -26.43
C TRP A 307 1.30 5.77 -25.54
N ASP A 308 2.17 5.83 -24.52
CA ASP A 308 2.45 4.75 -23.56
C ASP A 308 1.25 4.39 -22.66
N ARG A 309 0.37 5.38 -22.42
CA ARG A 309 -0.90 5.22 -21.67
C ARG A 309 -2.08 4.72 -22.52
N ARG A 310 -1.91 4.48 -23.82
CA ARG A 310 -3.00 3.95 -24.64
C ARG A 310 -3.37 2.54 -24.19
N GLY A 311 -4.66 2.28 -24.05
CA GLY A 311 -5.18 1.04 -23.47
C GLY A 311 -5.71 1.19 -22.04
N GLY A 312 -5.53 2.36 -21.42
CA GLY A 312 -6.05 2.66 -20.08
C GLY A 312 -5.47 1.70 -19.02
N PRO A 313 -6.32 0.97 -18.25
CA PRO A 313 -5.86 -0.04 -17.29
C PRO A 313 -5.01 -1.15 -17.94
N GLU A 314 -5.20 -1.41 -19.24
CA GLU A 314 -4.45 -2.42 -20.00
C GLU A 314 -3.23 -1.85 -20.75
N SER A 315 -2.89 -0.58 -20.50
CA SER A 315 -1.77 0.08 -21.17
C SER A 315 -0.41 -0.50 -20.76
N ALA A 316 0.59 -0.34 -21.65
CA ALA A 316 1.97 -0.72 -21.35
C ALA A 316 2.52 0.04 -20.12
N SER A 317 2.10 1.30 -19.94
CA SER A 317 2.46 2.11 -18.76
C SER A 317 1.94 1.53 -17.44
N VAL A 318 0.81 0.81 -17.46
CA VAL A 318 0.22 0.19 -16.26
C VAL A 318 0.84 -1.19 -16.03
N ARG A 319 0.82 -2.05 -17.04
CA ARG A 319 1.34 -3.44 -16.96
C ARG A 319 2.80 -3.52 -16.52
N ARG A 320 3.60 -2.49 -16.82
CA ARG A 320 5.01 -2.39 -16.37
C ARG A 320 5.17 -2.36 -14.86
N PHE A 321 4.19 -1.81 -14.14
CA PHE A 321 4.24 -1.66 -12.69
C PHE A 321 3.50 -2.78 -11.96
N VAL A 322 2.31 -3.15 -12.46
CA VAL A 322 1.41 -4.07 -11.76
C VAL A 322 1.49 -5.51 -12.27
N GLY A 323 2.05 -5.73 -13.47
CA GLY A 323 2.02 -7.01 -14.16
C GLY A 323 0.82 -7.14 -15.12
N LYS A 324 0.90 -8.08 -16.07
CA LYS A 324 -0.18 -8.31 -17.05
C LYS A 324 -1.43 -8.92 -16.40
N ASP A 325 -1.23 -9.77 -15.39
CA ASP A 325 -2.27 -10.58 -14.75
C ASP A 325 -2.83 -9.93 -13.46
N ALA A 326 -2.50 -8.66 -13.21
CA ALA A 326 -3.03 -7.92 -12.07
C ALA A 326 -4.56 -7.77 -12.15
N ASP A 327 -5.20 -7.69 -10.99
CA ASP A 327 -6.63 -7.42 -10.89
C ASP A 327 -6.99 -6.02 -11.43
N GLU A 328 -8.25 -5.89 -11.84
CA GLU A 328 -8.75 -4.69 -12.50
C GLU A 328 -8.66 -3.43 -11.62
N GLU A 329 -8.87 -3.57 -10.31
CA GLU A 329 -8.80 -2.43 -9.39
C GLU A 329 -7.36 -1.95 -9.21
N THR A 330 -6.40 -2.87 -9.10
CA THR A 330 -4.97 -2.54 -9.10
C THR A 330 -4.54 -1.83 -10.40
N LYS A 331 -5.01 -2.30 -11.55
CA LYS A 331 -4.72 -1.66 -12.85
C LYS A 331 -5.28 -0.25 -12.93
N LYS A 332 -6.52 -0.02 -12.49
CA LYS A 332 -7.14 1.31 -12.42
C LYS A 332 -6.40 2.23 -11.46
N LEU A 333 -5.97 1.74 -10.29
CA LEU A 333 -5.15 2.52 -9.35
C LEU A 333 -3.85 2.97 -10.01
N GLN A 334 -3.15 2.08 -10.71
CA GLN A 334 -1.93 2.42 -11.43
C GLN A 334 -2.18 3.40 -12.57
N GLU A 335 -3.24 3.23 -13.35
CA GLU A 335 -3.62 4.18 -14.40
C GLU A 335 -3.82 5.59 -13.82
N ARG A 336 -4.55 5.66 -12.70
CA ARG A 336 -4.76 6.90 -11.96
C ARG A 336 -3.42 7.53 -11.55
N PHE A 337 -2.55 6.80 -10.86
CA PHE A 337 -1.23 7.32 -10.45
C PHE A 337 -0.40 7.78 -11.64
N ASN A 338 -0.42 7.00 -12.73
CA ASN A 338 0.22 7.38 -13.97
C ASN A 338 -0.32 8.70 -14.49
N SER A 339 -1.64 8.90 -14.52
CA SER A 339 -2.29 10.11 -15.02
C SER A 339 -2.00 11.36 -14.17
N GLN A 340 -1.91 11.21 -12.85
CA GLN A 340 -1.66 12.29 -11.89
C GLN A 340 -0.19 12.76 -11.89
N SER A 341 0.73 11.93 -12.40
CA SER A 341 2.15 12.26 -12.50
C SER A 341 2.43 13.35 -13.54
N LYS A 342 2.82 14.55 -13.06
CA LYS A 342 3.13 15.73 -13.88
C LYS A 342 4.53 15.64 -14.50
N THR A 343 4.64 15.75 -15.82
CA THR A 343 5.92 15.68 -16.53
C THR A 343 6.99 16.66 -16.05
N PRO A 344 6.70 17.96 -15.82
CA PRO A 344 7.71 18.90 -15.34
C PRO A 344 8.30 18.54 -13.97
N VAL A 345 7.50 17.90 -13.10
CA VAL A 345 7.90 17.43 -11.77
C VAL A 345 8.73 16.17 -11.90
N TRP A 346 8.19 15.17 -12.60
CA TRP A 346 8.87 13.88 -12.82
C TRP A 346 10.27 14.08 -13.39
N ARG A 347 10.43 14.95 -14.39
CA ARG A 347 11.72 15.22 -15.01
C ARG A 347 12.73 15.85 -14.06
N ARG A 348 12.29 16.74 -13.17
CA ARG A 348 13.17 17.40 -12.21
C ARG A 348 13.66 16.44 -11.13
N MET A 349 12.76 15.62 -10.61
CA MET A 349 13.13 14.55 -9.68
C MET A 349 14.04 13.52 -10.36
N ALA A 350 13.71 13.09 -11.58
CA ALA A 350 14.54 12.18 -12.35
C ALA A 350 15.95 12.75 -12.60
N ALA A 351 16.06 14.02 -12.99
CA ALA A 351 17.35 14.71 -13.12
C ALA A 351 18.10 14.77 -11.79
N GLY A 352 17.38 15.08 -10.70
CA GLY A 352 17.92 15.15 -9.34
C GLY A 352 18.43 13.82 -8.79
N SER A 353 17.97 12.70 -9.35
CA SER A 353 18.40 11.34 -9.02
C SER A 353 19.63 10.87 -9.81
N ILE A 354 20.07 11.60 -10.84
CA ILE A 354 21.22 11.22 -11.66
C ILE A 354 22.50 11.82 -11.06
N PRO A 355 23.50 11.01 -10.67
CA PRO A 355 24.74 11.50 -10.08
C PRO A 355 25.63 12.20 -11.11
N VAL A 356 26.45 13.16 -10.68
CA VAL A 356 27.59 13.66 -11.45
C VAL A 356 28.82 12.85 -11.08
N TYR A 357 29.51 12.28 -12.06
CA TYR A 357 30.73 11.51 -11.79
C TYR A 357 31.94 12.45 -11.69
N GLN A 358 32.72 12.31 -10.62
CA GLN A 358 33.99 13.00 -10.41
C GLN A 358 35.02 11.96 -10.00
N ASN A 359 36.12 11.83 -10.76
CA ASN A 359 37.16 10.81 -10.53
C ASN A 359 36.60 9.36 -10.42
N GLY A 360 35.56 9.04 -11.18
CA GLY A 360 34.89 7.73 -11.15
C GLY A 360 33.92 7.52 -9.98
N GLU A 361 33.80 8.47 -9.05
CA GLU A 361 32.84 8.40 -7.95
C GLU A 361 31.56 9.19 -8.25
N PRO A 362 30.36 8.64 -7.95
CA PRO A 362 29.10 9.34 -8.12
C PRO A 362 28.89 10.38 -7.00
N MET A 363 28.70 11.64 -7.41
CA MET A 363 28.38 12.77 -6.53
C MET A 363 26.91 13.17 -6.68
N GLY A 364 26.17 13.18 -5.56
CA GLY A 364 24.73 13.43 -5.53
C GLY A 364 23.91 12.30 -6.19
N GLY A 365 22.61 12.53 -6.39
CA GLY A 365 21.72 11.54 -7.01
C GLY A 365 21.34 10.40 -6.07
N LEU A 366 21.04 9.22 -6.64
CA LEU A 366 20.70 8.05 -5.83
C LEU A 366 21.92 7.57 -5.00
N PRO A 367 21.72 7.16 -3.74
CA PRO A 367 22.77 6.59 -2.92
C PRO A 367 23.25 5.25 -3.49
N GLY A 368 24.54 4.99 -3.33
CA GLY A 368 25.16 3.70 -3.62
C GLY A 368 25.74 3.07 -2.35
N ARG A 369 26.69 2.14 -2.53
CA ARG A 369 27.38 1.40 -1.46
C ARG A 369 27.71 2.25 -0.22
N LYS A 370 28.37 3.40 -0.41
CA LYS A 370 28.84 4.26 0.70
C LYS A 370 27.73 4.60 1.68
N VAL A 371 26.55 4.98 1.19
CA VAL A 371 25.42 5.40 2.03
C VAL A 371 24.74 4.19 2.64
N TRP A 372 24.47 3.13 1.85
CA TRP A 372 23.85 1.91 2.37
C TRP A 372 24.69 1.27 3.48
N SER A 373 26.01 1.20 3.33
CA SER A 373 26.91 0.63 4.35
C SER A 373 27.00 1.46 5.64
N GLY A 374 26.56 2.72 5.62
CA GLY A 374 26.54 3.59 6.81
C GLY A 374 25.25 3.50 7.65
N LEU A 375 24.36 2.55 7.33
CA LEU A 375 23.16 2.28 8.12
C LEU A 375 23.52 1.42 9.34
N GLU A 376 23.37 1.99 10.53
CA GLU A 376 23.61 1.31 11.82
C GLU A 376 22.31 0.94 12.55
N VAL A 377 21.18 0.98 11.84
CA VAL A 377 19.84 0.68 12.36
C VAL A 377 19.34 -0.65 11.83
N PRO A 378 18.30 -1.26 12.41
CA PRO A 378 17.57 -2.34 11.76
C PRO A 378 17.10 -1.93 10.36
N VAL A 379 17.34 -2.79 9.37
CA VAL A 379 16.94 -2.60 7.97
C VAL A 379 16.08 -3.78 7.53
N PHE A 380 14.91 -3.51 6.95
CA PHE A 380 14.08 -4.48 6.27
C PHE A 380 13.99 -4.14 4.78
N LEU A 381 14.47 -5.03 3.91
CA LEU A 381 14.35 -4.90 2.47
C LEU A 381 13.28 -5.85 1.94
N VAL A 382 12.39 -5.36 1.08
CA VAL A 382 11.35 -6.18 0.47
C VAL A 382 11.19 -5.86 -1.01
N ALA A 383 11.03 -6.88 -1.85
CA ALA A 383 10.72 -6.74 -3.28
C ALA A 383 9.69 -7.78 -3.72
N GLY A 384 9.08 -7.56 -4.89
CA GLY A 384 8.25 -8.58 -5.54
C GLY A 384 9.08 -9.33 -6.58
N GLU A 385 8.89 -10.65 -6.69
CA GLU A 385 9.61 -11.51 -7.64
C GLU A 385 9.49 -11.01 -9.10
N ASP A 386 8.30 -10.52 -9.47
CA ASP A 386 7.99 -9.98 -10.80
C ASP A 386 8.21 -8.45 -10.89
N ASP A 387 9.01 -7.87 -9.99
CA ASP A 387 9.41 -6.46 -10.10
C ASP A 387 10.44 -6.26 -11.22
N HIS A 388 9.98 -5.73 -12.35
CA HIS A 388 10.84 -5.39 -13.49
C HIS A 388 11.40 -3.96 -13.46
N ILE A 389 11.01 -3.13 -12.49
CA ILE A 389 11.48 -1.76 -12.32
C ILE A 389 12.74 -1.74 -11.43
N THR A 390 12.64 -2.38 -10.27
CA THR A 390 13.73 -2.59 -9.30
C THR A 390 13.81 -4.07 -9.02
N LYS A 391 14.61 -4.78 -9.83
CA LYS A 391 14.71 -6.24 -9.79
C LYS A 391 15.04 -6.74 -8.37
N PRO A 392 14.54 -7.91 -7.96
CA PRO A 392 14.86 -8.50 -6.65
C PRO A 392 16.36 -8.59 -6.34
N ALA A 393 17.22 -8.75 -7.36
CA ALA A 393 18.68 -8.75 -7.21
C ALA A 393 19.25 -7.47 -6.56
N GLU A 394 18.51 -6.35 -6.58
CA GLU A 394 18.89 -5.13 -5.86
C GLU A 394 18.92 -5.37 -4.33
N LEU A 395 18.10 -6.28 -3.78
CA LEU A 395 18.13 -6.64 -2.35
C LEU A 395 19.45 -7.32 -1.98
N GLU A 396 19.88 -8.30 -2.77
CA GLU A 396 21.14 -9.02 -2.57
C GLU A 396 22.33 -8.06 -2.61
N LYS A 397 22.28 -7.09 -3.54
CA LYS A 397 23.31 -6.08 -3.69
C LYS A 397 23.38 -5.16 -2.46
N ILE A 398 22.25 -4.67 -1.95
CA ILE A 398 22.21 -3.87 -0.72
C ILE A 398 22.65 -4.71 0.49
N ALA A 399 22.23 -5.98 0.58
CA ALA A 399 22.67 -6.89 1.64
C ALA A 399 24.20 -7.06 1.66
N SER A 400 24.82 -7.17 0.47
CA SER A 400 26.29 -7.20 0.33
C SER A 400 26.96 -5.91 0.82
N PHE A 401 26.31 -4.74 0.64
CA PHE A 401 26.83 -3.46 1.11
C PHE A 401 26.78 -3.35 2.64
N LEU A 402 25.80 -4.01 3.26
CA LEU A 402 25.60 -4.09 4.70
C LEU A 402 26.45 -5.20 5.37
N GLY A 403 27.34 -5.85 4.62
CA GLY A 403 28.27 -6.85 5.16
C GLY A 403 27.63 -8.19 5.55
N LYS A 404 26.45 -8.50 5.02
CA LYS A 404 25.72 -9.75 5.32
C LYS A 404 25.44 -10.49 4.02
N SER A 405 26.11 -11.63 3.83
CA SER A 405 26.20 -12.32 2.53
C SER A 405 24.99 -13.19 2.18
N HIS A 406 24.02 -13.40 3.08
CA HIS A 406 22.87 -14.26 2.79
C HIS A 406 21.56 -13.68 3.35
N PRO A 407 20.52 -13.50 2.52
CA PRO A 407 19.18 -13.24 3.00
C PRO A 407 18.69 -14.47 3.77
N VAL A 408 18.23 -14.30 5.01
CA VAL A 408 17.37 -15.32 5.63
C VAL A 408 16.05 -15.26 4.86
N GLN A 409 15.94 -16.08 3.82
CA GLN A 409 14.68 -16.31 3.15
C GLN A 409 13.77 -17.05 4.13
N ILE A 410 12.64 -16.45 4.47
CA ILE A 410 11.52 -17.22 4.99
C ILE A 410 10.95 -17.91 3.75
N GLU A 411 11.39 -19.13 3.46
CA GLU A 411 10.65 -20.00 2.56
C GLU A 411 9.28 -20.24 3.22
N LEU A 412 8.22 -19.83 2.53
CA LEU A 412 6.88 -20.30 2.86
C LEU A 412 6.86 -21.77 2.45
N ASP A 413 7.10 -22.66 3.41
CA ASP A 413 7.09 -24.09 3.18
C ASP A 413 5.70 -24.52 2.72
N GLU A 414 5.57 -24.84 1.43
CA GLU A 414 4.34 -25.37 0.82
C GLU A 414 3.94 -26.76 1.39
N LYS A 415 4.74 -27.34 2.29
CA LYS A 415 4.47 -28.64 2.93
C LYS A 415 4.73 -28.69 4.45
N SER A 416 4.71 -27.56 5.15
CA SER A 416 4.83 -27.59 6.61
C SER A 416 3.55 -28.12 7.26
N GLU A 417 3.52 -29.41 7.57
CA GLU A 417 2.63 -29.95 8.60
C GLU A 417 2.94 -29.27 9.95
N PRO A 418 1.92 -29.00 10.77
CA PRO A 418 2.10 -28.21 11.99
C PRO A 418 2.98 -28.96 12.98
N LEU A 419 4.18 -28.42 13.24
CA LEU A 419 4.99 -28.78 14.40
C LEU A 419 4.23 -28.37 15.67
N VAL A 420 3.54 -29.34 16.24
CA VAL A 420 3.04 -29.32 17.61
C VAL A 420 4.24 -29.59 18.50
N ASP A 421 4.85 -28.55 19.09
CA ASP A 421 5.64 -28.78 20.30
C ASP A 421 5.73 -27.53 21.19
N ALA A 422 4.69 -27.37 22.00
CA ALA A 422 4.71 -26.53 23.18
C ALA A 422 3.71 -27.09 24.20
N ALA A 423 3.91 -28.35 24.60
CA ALA A 423 3.49 -28.91 25.88
C ALA A 423 3.67 -30.42 25.88
N ALA A 424 4.68 -30.92 26.60
CA ALA A 424 4.56 -32.22 27.23
C ALA A 424 5.16 -32.17 28.65
N PRO A 425 4.59 -32.90 29.62
CA PRO A 425 4.73 -32.64 31.04
C PRO A 425 5.93 -33.37 31.66
N VAL A 426 6.40 -32.84 32.78
CA VAL A 426 7.34 -33.51 33.68
C VAL A 426 6.62 -34.71 34.31
N ASP A 427 7.08 -35.92 34.00
CA ASP A 427 6.68 -37.13 34.73
C ASP A 427 7.87 -37.69 35.53
N THR A 428 7.67 -37.76 36.83
CA THR A 428 8.55 -38.34 37.83
C THR A 428 8.21 -39.82 38.02
N SER A 429 9.00 -40.75 37.50
CA SER A 429 9.20 -42.07 38.13
C SER A 429 10.23 -42.98 37.43
N LEU A 430 11.14 -43.51 38.27
CA LEU A 430 11.79 -44.84 38.24
C LEU A 430 12.98 -45.15 37.30
N GLN A 431 14.16 -45.17 37.93
CA GLN A 431 15.15 -46.28 38.01
C GLN A 431 15.44 -47.19 36.80
N ARG A 432 16.70 -47.15 36.32
CA ARG A 432 17.68 -48.28 36.26
C ARG A 432 18.95 -47.84 35.52
N GLU A 433 20.10 -47.84 36.20
CA GLU A 433 21.17 -48.87 36.16
C GLU A 433 22.12 -48.80 34.93
N VAL A 434 23.29 -48.22 35.20
CA VAL A 434 24.67 -48.65 34.87
C VAL A 434 24.94 -49.26 33.48
N SER A 435 25.76 -48.58 32.68
CA SER A 435 27.02 -49.17 32.17
C SER A 435 28.03 -48.15 31.63
N ALA A 436 29.28 -48.47 31.95
CA ALA A 436 30.54 -47.77 31.80
C ALA A 436 30.90 -47.25 30.39
N GLY A 437 31.72 -46.20 30.40
CA GLY A 437 32.47 -45.68 29.26
C GLY A 437 33.38 -44.52 29.68
N THR A 438 34.49 -44.87 30.31
CA THR A 438 35.59 -44.04 30.83
C THR A 438 36.25 -43.17 29.75
N GLU A 439 36.61 -41.92 30.11
CA GLU A 439 37.87 -41.19 29.83
C GLU A 439 37.58 -39.67 29.98
N SER A 440 37.69 -39.07 31.18
CA SER A 440 38.89 -38.62 31.91
C SER A 440 39.31 -37.17 31.62
N LEU A 441 39.10 -36.33 32.66
CA LEU A 441 39.94 -35.19 33.13
C LEU A 441 39.98 -33.96 32.18
N GLU A 442 39.83 -32.70 32.59
CA GLU A 442 40.36 -32.03 33.78
C GLU A 442 39.42 -30.90 34.27
N LEU A 443 39.44 -30.71 35.59
CA LEU A 443 38.87 -29.56 36.32
C LEU A 443 39.96 -28.49 36.43
N GLU A 444 39.60 -27.21 36.26
CA GLU A 444 40.21 -26.14 37.05
C GLU A 444 39.14 -25.16 37.56
N SER A 445 39.13 -25.06 38.89
CA SER A 445 38.56 -24.05 39.78
C SER A 445 39.11 -22.64 39.45
N GLU A 446 38.50 -21.51 39.83
CA GLU A 446 38.31 -21.03 41.20
C GLU A 446 37.31 -19.86 41.27
N SER A 447 36.70 -19.78 42.45
CA SER A 447 35.80 -18.78 43.02
C SER A 447 36.47 -17.48 43.51
N GLN A 448 35.72 -16.37 43.55
CA GLN A 448 35.81 -15.24 44.50
C GLN A 448 34.56 -14.34 44.28
N ILE A 449 33.48 -14.45 45.06
CA ILE A 449 33.15 -13.81 46.37
C ILE A 449 33.22 -12.26 46.35
N LEU A 450 32.06 -11.62 46.61
CA LEU A 450 31.81 -10.41 47.44
C LEU A 450 30.27 -10.13 47.39
N GLU A 451 29.50 -10.61 48.37
CA GLU A 451 28.90 -9.87 49.52
C GLU A 451 27.98 -8.71 49.11
N VAL A 452 26.65 -8.93 49.08
CA VAL A 452 25.64 -8.76 50.16
C VAL A 452 25.49 -7.31 50.63
N ASP A 453 24.31 -6.73 50.38
CA ASP A 453 23.73 -5.76 51.32
C ASP A 453 22.23 -6.02 51.47
N THR A 454 21.86 -6.43 52.68
CA THR A 454 20.52 -6.76 53.17
C THR A 454 19.98 -5.59 53.96
N ASN A 455 18.76 -5.13 53.68
CA ASN A 455 17.89 -4.50 54.69
C ASN A 455 16.47 -4.25 54.14
N VAL A 456 15.53 -5.19 54.33
CA VAL A 456 14.15 -4.85 54.72
C VAL A 456 13.59 -5.94 55.64
N THR A 457 13.11 -5.45 56.77
CA THR A 457 12.53 -6.08 57.96
C THR A 457 11.31 -6.97 57.66
N ARG A 458 11.21 -8.08 58.40
CA ARG A 458 10.16 -9.10 58.31
C ARG A 458 9.05 -8.83 59.34
N SER A 459 7.78 -8.95 58.95
CA SER A 459 6.70 -9.42 59.84
C SER A 459 5.62 -10.16 59.02
N PRO A 460 4.90 -11.13 59.63
CA PRO A 460 4.45 -12.34 58.95
C PRO A 460 2.94 -12.41 58.68
N HIS A 461 2.57 -13.37 57.83
CA HIS A 461 1.23 -13.89 57.51
C HIS A 461 0.58 -13.38 56.21
N SER A 462 0.73 -14.19 55.15
CA SER A 462 -0.29 -14.33 54.11
C SER A 462 -0.11 -15.70 53.39
N ASP A 463 -1.08 -16.56 53.68
CA ASP A 463 -1.66 -17.65 52.87
C ASP A 463 -1.02 -18.02 51.51
N PRO A 464 -0.71 -19.30 51.23
CA PRO A 464 -0.11 -19.73 49.97
C PRO A 464 -1.19 -20.18 49.00
N SER A 465 -1.82 -19.26 48.24
CA SER A 465 -2.62 -19.69 47.09
C SER A 465 -2.95 -18.59 46.09
N THR A 466 -1.96 -18.05 45.38
CA THR A 466 -2.11 -17.59 43.97
C THR A 466 -0.74 -17.22 43.39
N PRO A 467 -0.32 -17.76 42.22
CA PRO A 467 0.78 -17.15 41.49
C PRO A 467 0.27 -15.82 40.93
N ASN A 468 0.82 -14.70 41.43
CA ASN A 468 0.73 -13.42 40.72
C ASN A 468 1.56 -13.56 39.44
N GLU A 469 0.91 -13.80 38.30
CA GLU A 469 1.57 -13.65 37.01
C GLU A 469 1.82 -12.16 36.74
N GLU A 470 3.09 -11.76 36.76
CA GLU A 470 3.58 -10.42 36.45
C GLU A 470 3.37 -10.07 34.96
N PHE A 471 2.16 -9.71 34.55
CA PHE A 471 1.88 -9.19 33.19
C PHE A 471 2.04 -7.66 33.06
N SER A 472 2.82 -7.00 33.94
CA SER A 472 2.94 -5.53 34.01
C SER A 472 4.30 -4.94 33.60
N ALA A 473 5.20 -5.71 33.01
CA ALA A 473 6.46 -5.16 32.51
C ALA A 473 6.25 -4.42 31.19
N VAL A 474 6.35 -3.09 31.20
CA VAL A 474 6.43 -2.29 29.97
C VAL A 474 7.69 -2.70 29.21
N PRO A 475 7.60 -3.18 27.95
CA PRO A 475 8.75 -3.61 27.19
C PRO A 475 9.76 -2.46 27.02
N PRO A 476 11.06 -2.76 26.93
CA PRO A 476 12.07 -1.73 26.70
C PRO A 476 11.86 -1.06 25.34
N GLN A 477 12.21 0.22 25.27
CA GLN A 477 12.28 0.97 24.02
C GLN A 477 13.69 1.53 23.87
N LEU A 478 14.48 0.86 23.03
CA LEU A 478 15.87 1.21 22.80
C LEU A 478 15.96 2.48 21.96
N LEU A 479 16.79 3.43 22.39
CA LEU A 479 17.10 4.63 21.60
C LEU A 479 17.93 4.29 20.35
N LYS A 480 18.73 3.22 20.41
CA LYS A 480 19.53 2.71 19.29
C LYS A 480 19.39 1.18 19.21
N PRO A 481 18.39 0.66 18.46
CA PRO A 481 18.24 -0.78 18.26
C PRO A 481 19.43 -1.39 17.50
N ARG A 482 19.66 -2.70 17.67
CA ARG A 482 20.77 -3.41 17.03
C ARG A 482 20.63 -3.42 15.50
N ALA A 483 21.73 -3.19 14.78
CA ALA A 483 21.77 -3.30 13.33
C ALA A 483 21.51 -4.74 12.84
N VAL A 484 20.26 -5.02 12.47
CA VAL A 484 19.80 -6.28 11.89
C VAL A 484 19.36 -6.05 10.45
N LEU A 485 19.61 -7.03 9.57
CA LEU A 485 19.12 -6.99 8.20
C LEU A 485 18.09 -8.10 8.03
N LYS A 486 16.88 -7.75 7.60
CA LYS A 486 15.86 -8.68 7.13
C LYS A 486 15.62 -8.43 5.65
N THR A 487 15.38 -9.48 4.89
CA THR A 487 15.14 -9.44 3.45
C THR A 487 13.98 -10.34 3.10
N THR A 488 13.09 -9.93 2.22
CA THR A 488 11.98 -10.77 1.75
C THR A 488 11.69 -10.50 0.29
N ILE A 489 11.58 -11.56 -0.50
CA ILE A 489 11.05 -11.49 -1.87
C ILE A 489 9.65 -12.08 -1.79
N LEU A 490 8.63 -11.27 -2.07
CA LEU A 490 7.27 -11.79 -2.19
C LEU A 490 7.17 -12.57 -3.51
N PRO A 491 6.61 -13.80 -3.50
CA PRO A 491 6.57 -14.64 -4.68
C PRO A 491 5.67 -14.04 -5.76
N SER A 492 5.83 -14.53 -6.99
CA SER A 492 4.95 -14.24 -8.11
C SER A 492 3.48 -14.42 -7.70
N PRO A 493 2.57 -13.48 -8.06
CA PRO A 493 2.74 -12.38 -9.01
C PRO A 493 3.08 -11.03 -8.37
N ALA A 494 3.86 -10.99 -7.28
CA ALA A 494 4.22 -9.72 -6.64
C ALA A 494 5.14 -8.86 -7.53
N THR A 495 4.76 -7.60 -7.75
CA THR A 495 5.45 -6.65 -8.63
C THR A 495 5.90 -5.38 -7.89
N HIS A 496 6.36 -4.36 -8.62
CA HIS A 496 6.70 -3.04 -8.06
C HIS A 496 5.55 -2.36 -7.30
N ALA A 497 4.32 -2.77 -7.60
CA ALA A 497 3.07 -2.24 -7.05
C ALA A 497 2.65 -2.85 -5.71
N LEU A 498 3.48 -3.70 -5.10
CA LEU A 498 3.11 -4.54 -3.95
C LEU A 498 2.58 -3.80 -2.70
N LEU A 499 2.79 -2.47 -2.59
CA LEU A 499 2.26 -1.67 -1.49
C LEU A 499 0.79 -1.26 -1.64
N TYR A 500 0.19 -1.41 -2.82
CA TYR A 500 -1.24 -1.13 -3.06
C TYR A 500 -2.00 -2.23 -3.79
N THR A 501 -1.31 -3.28 -4.29
CA THR A 501 -1.99 -4.46 -4.79
C THR A 501 -2.67 -5.22 -3.63
N PRO A 502 -3.98 -5.50 -3.67
CA PRO A 502 -4.72 -6.12 -2.56
C PRO A 502 -4.15 -7.45 -2.08
N THR A 503 -3.62 -8.27 -2.99
CA THR A 503 -3.08 -9.61 -2.67
C THR A 503 -1.78 -9.56 -1.88
N THR A 504 -0.94 -8.55 -2.08
CA THR A 504 0.39 -8.46 -1.47
C THR A 504 0.46 -7.45 -0.34
N VAL A 505 -0.37 -6.41 -0.34
CA VAL A 505 -0.29 -5.34 0.67
C VAL A 505 -0.58 -5.83 2.09
N ARG A 506 -1.45 -6.83 2.25
CA ARG A 506 -1.74 -7.43 3.57
C ARG A 506 -0.54 -8.18 4.11
N THR A 507 0.06 -9.03 3.29
CA THR A 507 1.31 -9.73 3.60
C THR A 507 2.42 -8.74 3.93
N LEU A 508 2.58 -7.69 3.12
CA LEU A 508 3.56 -6.63 3.35
C LEU A 508 3.32 -5.93 4.69
N ALA A 509 2.09 -5.56 5.02
CA ALA A 509 1.75 -4.92 6.29
C ALA A 509 2.10 -5.83 7.49
N GLY A 510 1.81 -7.13 7.37
CA GLY A 510 2.19 -8.14 8.36
C GLY A 510 3.71 -8.22 8.55
N LEU A 511 4.46 -8.38 7.46
CA LEU A 511 5.92 -8.45 7.49
C LEU A 511 6.58 -7.19 8.06
N ILE A 512 6.05 -6.01 7.70
CA ILE A 512 6.50 -4.73 8.26
C ILE A 512 6.21 -4.70 9.76
N SER A 513 4.99 -4.99 10.19
CA SER A 513 4.64 -4.99 11.61
C SER A 513 5.48 -6.01 12.41
N ASP A 514 5.77 -7.16 11.82
CA ASP A 514 6.64 -8.18 12.41
C ASP A 514 8.06 -7.68 12.58
N PHE A 515 8.63 -7.05 11.57
CA PHE A 515 9.93 -6.40 11.67
C PHE A 515 9.94 -5.29 12.72
N LEU A 516 8.91 -4.43 12.74
CA LEU A 516 8.82 -3.31 13.68
C LEU A 516 8.80 -3.78 15.14
N HIS A 517 7.96 -4.76 15.49
CA HIS A 517 7.87 -5.18 16.88
C HIS A 517 9.04 -6.07 17.32
N THR A 518 9.63 -6.85 16.42
CA THR A 518 10.76 -7.74 16.77
C THR A 518 12.11 -7.04 16.75
N GLN A 519 12.36 -6.12 15.81
CA GLN A 519 13.68 -5.53 15.59
C GLN A 519 13.80 -4.06 16.02
N VAL A 520 12.68 -3.31 16.07
CA VAL A 520 12.70 -1.89 16.41
C VAL A 520 12.24 -1.66 17.84
N SER A 521 10.99 -2.03 18.17
CA SER A 521 10.46 -1.92 19.53
C SER A 521 9.28 -2.86 19.75
N PRO A 522 9.33 -3.75 20.77
CA PRO A 522 8.20 -4.62 21.11
C PRO A 522 6.90 -3.86 21.39
N ARG A 523 6.99 -2.57 21.76
CA ARG A 523 5.83 -1.70 21.98
C ARG A 523 5.02 -1.43 20.71
N LEU A 524 5.57 -1.67 19.52
CA LEU A 524 4.86 -1.59 18.23
C LEU A 524 4.00 -2.83 17.93
N SER A 525 4.02 -3.85 18.81
CA SER A 525 3.12 -5.00 18.71
C SER A 525 1.69 -4.58 19.05
N LEU A 526 0.76 -4.76 18.10
CA LEU A 526 -0.66 -4.51 18.33
C LEU A 526 -1.18 -5.38 19.49
N GLY A 527 -0.90 -6.68 19.50
CA GLY A 527 -1.31 -7.58 20.58
C GLY A 527 -0.87 -7.07 21.97
N TRP A 528 0.40 -6.66 22.11
CA TRP A 528 0.89 -6.07 23.36
C TRP A 528 0.18 -4.75 23.71
N GLN A 529 0.00 -3.85 22.73
CA GLN A 529 -0.70 -2.58 22.99
C GLN A 529 -2.13 -2.83 23.47
N LEU A 530 -2.83 -3.79 22.86
CA LEU A 530 -4.18 -4.18 23.26
C LEU A 530 -4.20 -4.76 24.67
N GLN A 531 -3.23 -5.63 25.00
CA GLN A 531 -3.06 -6.17 26.35
C GLN A 531 -2.84 -5.05 27.37
N PHE A 532 -1.87 -4.17 27.15
CA PHE A 532 -1.54 -3.04 28.03
C PHE A 532 -2.72 -2.06 28.20
N LEU A 533 -3.43 -1.75 27.12
CA LEU A 533 -4.57 -0.84 27.14
C LEU A 533 -5.78 -1.44 27.87
N SER A 534 -5.90 -2.77 27.88
CA SER A 534 -6.98 -3.48 28.57
C SER A 534 -6.75 -3.60 30.08
N THR A 535 -5.52 -3.90 30.50
CA THR A 535 -5.14 -4.02 31.91
C THR A 535 -5.08 -2.65 32.61
N SER A 536 -4.80 -1.59 31.87
CA SER A 536 -4.86 -0.21 32.39
C SER A 536 -6.29 0.32 32.60
N GLY A 537 -7.34 -0.48 32.33
CA GLY A 537 -8.76 -0.12 32.51
C GLY A 537 -9.27 0.94 31.53
N LYS A 538 -8.46 1.35 30.55
CA LYS A 538 -8.73 2.51 29.66
C LYS A 538 -9.23 2.14 28.27
N TRP A 539 -9.40 0.85 27.98
CA TRP A 539 -9.76 0.34 26.65
C TRP A 539 -10.69 -0.86 26.68
N ASP A 540 -11.46 -0.99 27.75
CA ASP A 540 -12.45 -2.04 27.79
C ASP A 540 -13.64 -1.70 26.87
N VAL A 541 -14.36 -2.74 26.47
CA VAL A 541 -15.62 -2.61 25.75
C VAL A 541 -16.49 -1.62 26.54
N LYS A 542 -17.11 -0.61 25.88
CA LYS A 542 -17.93 0.44 26.54
C LYS A 542 -18.93 -0.10 27.58
N ASN A 543 -19.27 -1.38 27.48
CA ASN A 543 -19.93 -2.13 28.53
C ASN A 543 -19.47 -3.61 28.46
N LEU A 544 -18.38 -3.96 29.16
CA LEU A 544 -17.83 -5.32 29.19
C LEU A 544 -18.87 -6.34 29.67
N ALA A 545 -19.56 -6.07 30.78
CA ALA A 545 -20.60 -6.95 31.30
C ALA A 545 -21.68 -7.26 30.25
N LYS A 546 -22.14 -6.23 29.52
CA LYS A 546 -23.08 -6.42 28.41
C LYS A 546 -22.47 -7.26 27.30
N TRP A 547 -21.21 -7.04 26.94
CA TRP A 547 -20.53 -7.80 25.90
C TRP A 547 -20.30 -9.27 26.29
N GLN A 548 -19.93 -9.54 27.55
CA GLN A 548 -19.76 -10.89 28.10
C GLN A 548 -21.10 -11.65 28.06
N ALA A 549 -22.19 -10.98 28.42
CA ALA A 549 -23.55 -11.54 28.35
C ALA A 549 -24.05 -11.79 26.91
N VAL A 550 -23.35 -11.31 25.87
CA VAL A 550 -23.70 -11.62 24.48
C VAL A 550 -23.03 -12.93 24.06
N ALA A 551 -23.80 -13.85 23.48
CA ALA A 551 -23.28 -15.06 22.87
C ALA A 551 -22.17 -14.74 21.83
N PRO A 552 -20.99 -15.37 21.90
CA PRO A 552 -19.88 -15.11 20.99
C PRO A 552 -20.25 -15.18 19.51
N VAL A 553 -20.79 -16.32 19.08
CA VAL A 553 -21.10 -16.66 17.68
C VAL A 553 -22.54 -17.18 17.59
N SER A 554 -23.25 -16.88 16.51
CA SER A 554 -24.60 -17.39 16.24
C SER A 554 -24.59 -18.82 15.70
N GLU A 555 -25.77 -19.45 15.70
CA GLU A 555 -26.06 -20.59 14.82
C GLU A 555 -25.84 -20.22 13.33
N PRO A 556 -25.62 -21.19 12.42
CA PRO A 556 -25.50 -20.94 10.99
C PRO A 556 -26.74 -20.23 10.42
N ILE A 557 -26.51 -19.20 9.61
CA ILE A 557 -27.55 -18.39 8.98
C ILE A 557 -27.51 -18.67 7.47
N ALA A 558 -28.60 -19.27 6.97
CA ALA A 558 -28.78 -19.64 5.57
C ALA A 558 -27.63 -20.46 4.95
N GLY A 559 -26.86 -21.19 5.77
CA GLY A 559 -25.71 -21.97 5.30
C GLY A 559 -24.50 -21.13 4.86
N ILE A 560 -24.51 -19.80 5.07
CA ILE A 560 -23.50 -18.88 4.56
C ILE A 560 -22.81 -18.14 5.71
N PHE A 561 -23.58 -17.63 6.67
CA PHE A 561 -23.04 -16.72 7.67
C PHE A 561 -23.05 -17.30 9.09
N ARG A 562 -22.17 -16.76 9.92
CA ARG A 562 -22.34 -16.73 11.36
C ARG A 562 -22.21 -15.29 11.85
N ALA A 563 -23.21 -14.78 12.56
CA ALA A 563 -23.18 -13.46 13.18
C ALA A 563 -22.47 -13.55 14.53
N MET A 564 -21.51 -12.66 14.80
CA MET A 564 -20.73 -12.72 16.03
C MET A 564 -20.54 -11.34 16.68
N LYS A 565 -20.22 -11.33 17.98
CA LYS A 565 -19.70 -10.13 18.65
C LYS A 565 -18.22 -9.96 18.31
N THR A 566 -17.70 -8.73 18.40
CA THR A 566 -16.25 -8.49 18.22
C THR A 566 -15.45 -9.37 19.19
N LEU A 567 -14.31 -9.90 18.75
CA LEU A 567 -13.35 -10.54 19.65
C LEU A 567 -12.68 -9.47 20.53
N ARG A 568 -11.92 -9.91 21.53
CA ARG A 568 -11.06 -9.07 22.39
C ARG A 568 -9.72 -9.77 22.59
N GLU A 569 -8.61 -9.05 22.49
CA GLU A 569 -7.26 -9.66 22.62
C GLU A 569 -7.06 -10.39 23.96
N VAL A 570 -7.60 -9.83 25.04
CA VAL A 570 -7.38 -10.30 26.41
C VAL A 570 -8.50 -11.13 26.99
N ASP A 571 -9.51 -11.48 26.19
CA ASP A 571 -10.62 -12.27 26.70
C ASP A 571 -10.25 -13.76 26.76
N GLU A 572 -10.53 -14.41 27.87
CA GLU A 572 -10.22 -15.83 28.07
C GLU A 572 -10.98 -16.75 27.12
N SER A 573 -12.15 -16.32 26.64
CA SER A 573 -13.09 -17.17 25.89
C SER A 573 -13.30 -16.76 24.43
N HIS A 574 -13.14 -15.47 24.11
CA HIS A 574 -13.45 -14.92 22.78
C HIS A 574 -12.36 -13.96 22.30
N CYS A 575 -11.11 -14.44 22.36
CA CYS A 575 -9.91 -13.85 21.76
C CYS A 575 -9.50 -14.56 20.47
N PRO A 576 -8.61 -13.98 19.63
CA PRO A 576 -8.21 -14.56 18.35
C PRO A 576 -7.69 -16.00 18.46
N GLU A 577 -6.85 -16.29 19.44
CA GLU A 577 -6.23 -17.61 19.62
C GLU A 577 -7.29 -18.69 19.92
N VAL A 578 -8.14 -18.46 20.92
CA VAL A 578 -9.22 -19.37 21.30
C VAL A 578 -10.21 -19.51 20.15
N PHE A 579 -10.54 -18.40 19.48
CA PHE A 579 -11.46 -18.42 18.35
C PHE A 579 -10.94 -19.24 17.18
N VAL A 580 -9.66 -19.13 16.83
CA VAL A 580 -9.04 -19.98 15.80
C VAL A 580 -9.18 -21.44 16.17
N ARG A 581 -8.79 -21.80 17.40
CA ARG A 581 -8.83 -23.19 17.88
C ARG A 581 -10.24 -23.79 17.81
N GLU A 582 -11.27 -23.01 18.14
CA GLU A 582 -12.65 -23.49 18.17
C GLU A 582 -13.36 -23.42 16.80
N TRP A 583 -13.04 -22.42 15.97
CA TRP A 583 -13.86 -22.06 14.81
C TRP A 583 -13.16 -22.19 13.46
N GLN A 584 -11.83 -22.38 13.38
CA GLN A 584 -11.10 -22.49 12.11
C GLN A 584 -11.67 -23.56 11.16
N SER A 585 -12.23 -24.65 11.69
CA SER A 585 -12.84 -25.72 10.90
C SER A 585 -14.12 -25.27 10.19
N GLN A 586 -14.85 -24.31 10.74
CA GLN A 586 -16.17 -23.88 10.27
C GLN A 586 -16.18 -22.46 9.69
N ILE A 587 -15.33 -21.54 10.16
CA ILE A 587 -15.28 -20.15 9.73
C ILE A 587 -13.93 -19.91 9.05
N LYS A 588 -13.96 -19.50 7.77
CA LYS A 588 -12.74 -19.23 6.98
C LYS A 588 -12.48 -17.75 6.76
N TYR A 589 -13.54 -16.94 6.88
CA TYR A 589 -13.47 -15.50 6.66
C TYR A 589 -14.17 -14.76 7.80
N ILE A 590 -13.57 -13.67 8.26
CA ILE A 590 -14.20 -12.71 9.16
C ILE A 590 -14.36 -11.38 8.44
N VAL A 591 -15.59 -10.86 8.41
CA VAL A 591 -15.91 -9.51 7.92
C VAL A 591 -16.25 -8.61 9.10
N ASP A 592 -15.31 -7.74 9.44
CA ASP A 592 -15.45 -6.72 10.47
C ASP A 592 -16.10 -5.46 9.89
N ILE A 593 -17.39 -5.27 10.19
CA ILE A 593 -18.15 -4.13 9.70
C ILE A 593 -18.08 -2.89 10.61
N SER A 594 -17.25 -2.92 11.66
CA SER A 594 -17.11 -1.80 12.60
C SER A 594 -16.27 -0.66 12.00
N HIS A 595 -16.56 0.58 12.41
CA HIS A 595 -15.80 1.76 11.97
C HIS A 595 -14.42 1.84 12.64
N GLU A 596 -14.38 1.58 13.95
CA GLU A 596 -13.19 1.68 14.78
C GLU A 596 -12.26 0.49 14.53
N SER A 597 -10.98 0.65 14.83
CA SER A 597 -10.03 -0.45 14.78
C SER A 597 -10.45 -1.57 15.75
N PRO A 598 -10.26 -2.85 15.38
CA PRO A 598 -10.71 -3.97 16.19
C PRO A 598 -10.06 -3.97 17.58
N VAL A 599 -10.77 -4.52 18.56
CA VAL A 599 -10.27 -4.67 19.94
C VAL A 599 -9.41 -5.91 20.18
N TYR A 600 -8.84 -6.41 19.10
CA TYR A 600 -8.05 -7.63 18.98
C TYR A 600 -7.15 -7.49 17.74
N ASP A 601 -6.08 -8.27 17.68
CA ASP A 601 -5.18 -8.31 16.53
C ASP A 601 -5.70 -9.30 15.48
N PRO A 602 -6.14 -8.84 14.30
CA PRO A 602 -6.65 -9.74 13.27
C PRO A 602 -5.61 -10.74 12.76
N ARG A 603 -4.32 -10.46 12.93
CA ARG A 603 -3.26 -11.36 12.47
C ARG A 603 -3.25 -12.68 13.23
N GLY A 604 -3.73 -12.69 14.49
CA GLY A 604 -3.93 -13.93 15.22
C GLY A 604 -4.90 -14.88 14.51
N LEU A 605 -5.93 -14.33 13.87
CA LEU A 605 -6.88 -15.07 13.05
C LEU A 605 -6.24 -15.57 11.75
N GLU A 606 -5.48 -14.70 11.07
CA GLU A 606 -4.86 -15.00 9.78
C GLU A 606 -3.79 -16.10 9.89
N LYS A 607 -2.97 -16.08 10.96
CA LYS A 607 -2.03 -17.16 11.28
C LYS A 607 -2.74 -18.49 11.53
N GLY A 608 -3.94 -18.44 12.08
CA GLY A 608 -4.86 -19.56 12.24
C GLY A 608 -5.66 -19.92 10.99
N GLY A 609 -5.28 -19.44 9.80
CA GLY A 609 -5.99 -19.76 8.56
C GLY A 609 -7.41 -19.18 8.44
N ILE A 610 -7.77 -18.17 9.25
CA ILE A 610 -9.02 -17.42 9.11
C ILE A 610 -8.70 -16.03 8.53
N LYS A 611 -9.09 -15.79 7.29
CA LYS A 611 -8.83 -14.52 6.59
C LYS A 611 -9.69 -13.39 7.13
N TYR A 612 -9.08 -12.22 7.37
CA TYR A 612 -9.77 -11.05 7.92
C TYR A 612 -10.04 -9.96 6.87
N HIS A 613 -11.26 -9.44 6.84
CA HIS A 613 -11.71 -8.37 5.95
C HIS A 613 -12.35 -7.23 6.73
N LYS A 614 -11.74 -6.05 6.70
CA LYS A 614 -12.32 -4.82 7.25
C LYS A 614 -13.29 -4.19 6.24
N PHE A 615 -14.53 -3.96 6.65
CA PHE A 615 -15.57 -3.28 5.88
C PHE A 615 -16.18 -2.14 6.72
N PRO A 616 -15.48 -1.00 6.87
CA PRO A 616 -15.84 0.00 7.86
C PRO A 616 -17.17 0.69 7.50
N THR A 617 -18.10 0.76 8.46
CA THR A 617 -19.40 1.42 8.29
C THR A 617 -19.69 2.42 9.39
N VAL A 618 -20.53 3.41 9.13
CA VAL A 618 -20.90 4.41 10.13
C VAL A 618 -21.71 3.78 11.27
N SER A 619 -21.34 4.10 12.50
CA SER A 619 -22.00 3.55 13.68
C SER A 619 -23.39 4.13 13.89
N LYS A 620 -24.31 3.31 14.42
CA LYS A 620 -25.69 3.66 14.82
C LYS A 620 -26.66 4.04 13.70
N ILE A 621 -26.23 4.15 12.44
CA ILE A 621 -27.12 4.41 11.32
C ILE A 621 -27.20 3.19 10.38
N PRO A 622 -28.33 2.98 9.67
CA PRO A 622 -28.44 1.94 8.65
C PRO A 622 -27.44 2.19 7.51
N PRO A 623 -26.76 1.13 7.03
CA PRO A 623 -25.94 1.21 5.82
C PRO A 623 -26.72 1.75 4.61
N THR A 624 -26.04 2.59 3.84
CA THR A 624 -26.50 3.14 2.57
C THR A 624 -26.66 2.05 1.51
N GLY A 625 -27.42 2.34 0.45
CA GLY A 625 -27.62 1.38 -0.62
C GLY A 625 -26.33 0.97 -1.33
N THR A 626 -25.39 1.91 -1.47
CA THR A 626 -24.07 1.65 -2.04
C THR A 626 -23.23 0.77 -1.12
N GLU A 627 -23.24 1.01 0.20
CA GLU A 627 -22.55 0.14 1.17
C GLU A 627 -23.12 -1.28 1.16
N VAL A 628 -24.44 -1.45 1.04
CA VAL A 628 -25.07 -2.77 0.90
C VAL A 628 -24.60 -3.48 -0.37
N THR A 629 -24.60 -2.81 -1.52
CA THR A 629 -24.11 -3.38 -2.77
C THR A 629 -22.64 -3.79 -2.67
N SER A 630 -21.77 -2.96 -2.08
CA SER A 630 -20.37 -3.29 -1.87
C SER A 630 -20.17 -4.45 -0.90
N PHE A 631 -20.96 -4.54 0.17
CA PHE A 631 -20.92 -5.67 1.09
C PHE A 631 -21.33 -6.96 0.39
N ILE A 632 -22.40 -6.95 -0.40
CA ILE A 632 -22.86 -8.11 -1.15
C ILE A 632 -21.77 -8.57 -2.13
N ALA A 633 -21.16 -7.65 -2.88
CA ALA A 633 -20.07 -7.99 -3.80
C ALA A 633 -18.84 -8.58 -3.07
N LEU A 634 -18.51 -8.07 -1.88
CA LEU A 634 -17.48 -8.66 -1.02
C LEU A 634 -17.85 -10.11 -0.68
N ILE A 635 -19.06 -10.37 -0.17
CA ILE A 635 -19.48 -11.72 0.20
C ILE A 635 -19.52 -12.66 -1.00
N ASP A 636 -20.04 -12.23 -2.15
CA ASP A 636 -20.09 -13.04 -3.37
C ASP A 636 -18.68 -13.53 -3.74
N ARG A 637 -17.70 -12.62 -3.77
CA ARG A 637 -16.29 -12.98 -4.03
C ARG A 637 -15.72 -13.95 -2.98
N LEU A 638 -15.96 -13.70 -1.69
CA LEU A 638 -15.47 -14.61 -0.64
C LEU A 638 -16.06 -16.02 -0.77
N ARG A 639 -17.30 -16.13 -1.25
CA ARG A 639 -17.96 -17.42 -1.51
C ARG A 639 -17.39 -18.13 -2.73
N GLU A 640 -17.00 -17.40 -3.77
CA GLU A 640 -16.30 -17.97 -4.92
C GLU A 640 -14.92 -18.54 -4.51
N GLU A 641 -14.24 -17.91 -3.56
CA GLU A 641 -12.97 -18.39 -2.99
C GLU A 641 -13.12 -19.59 -2.03
N LEU A 642 -14.34 -19.98 -1.64
CA LEU A 642 -14.60 -21.09 -0.73
C LEU A 642 -14.69 -22.43 -1.47
N SER A 643 -13.60 -23.19 -1.48
CA SER A 643 -13.58 -24.58 -1.97
C SER A 643 -13.78 -25.57 -0.81
N GLY A 644 -15.00 -26.07 -0.62
CA GLY A 644 -15.28 -27.18 0.31
C GLY A 644 -16.65 -27.13 1.00
N PRO A 645 -17.19 -28.27 1.47
CA PRO A 645 -18.46 -28.31 2.18
C PRO A 645 -18.36 -27.70 3.59
N SER A 646 -19.32 -26.83 3.94
CA SER A 646 -19.58 -26.30 5.30
C SER A 646 -18.64 -25.21 5.85
N ALA A 647 -18.11 -24.33 5.00
CA ALA A 647 -17.37 -23.13 5.44
C ALA A 647 -18.28 -21.88 5.49
N TYR A 648 -18.26 -21.16 6.61
CA TYR A 648 -19.03 -19.96 6.87
C TYR A 648 -18.19 -18.69 6.85
N ILE A 649 -18.88 -17.58 6.64
CA ILE A 649 -18.35 -16.22 6.79
C ILE A 649 -18.84 -15.64 8.11
N GLY A 650 -17.92 -15.36 9.03
CA GLY A 650 -18.18 -14.63 10.26
C GLY A 650 -18.40 -13.15 9.97
N VAL A 651 -19.48 -12.55 10.48
CA VAL A 651 -19.73 -11.10 10.32
C VAL A 651 -19.95 -10.48 11.69
N HIS A 652 -19.22 -9.41 12.01
CA HIS A 652 -19.41 -8.71 13.27
C HIS A 652 -19.32 -7.21 13.17
N CYS A 653 -20.13 -6.56 13.99
CA CYS A 653 -19.88 -5.20 14.43
C CYS A 653 -19.32 -5.26 15.85
N HIS A 654 -19.88 -4.50 16.79
CA HIS A 654 -19.49 -4.58 18.19
C HIS A 654 -20.17 -5.76 18.90
N TYR A 655 -21.51 -5.84 18.85
CA TYR A 655 -22.29 -6.89 19.51
C TYR A 655 -22.89 -7.94 18.55
N GLY A 656 -22.80 -7.71 17.23
CA GLY A 656 -23.35 -8.66 16.24
C GLY A 656 -24.88 -8.68 16.15
N PHE A 657 -25.56 -7.53 16.26
CA PHE A 657 -27.03 -7.44 16.18
C PHE A 657 -27.50 -6.52 15.05
N ASN A 658 -27.54 -5.19 15.26
CA ASN A 658 -28.22 -4.27 14.33
C ASN A 658 -27.58 -4.19 12.94
N ARG A 659 -26.35 -3.66 12.83
CA ARG A 659 -25.67 -3.53 11.52
C ARG A 659 -25.36 -4.89 10.90
N THR A 660 -24.92 -5.84 11.72
CA THR A 660 -24.63 -7.22 11.30
C THR A 660 -25.88 -7.86 10.72
N GLY A 661 -27.00 -7.79 11.43
CA GLY A 661 -28.29 -8.28 10.97
C GLY A 661 -28.77 -7.56 9.72
N TYR A 662 -28.64 -6.24 9.66
CA TYR A 662 -29.04 -5.47 8.48
C TYR A 662 -28.33 -5.92 7.21
N PHE A 663 -26.99 -6.04 7.23
CA PHE A 663 -26.23 -6.52 6.08
C PHE A 663 -26.56 -7.97 5.71
N ILE A 664 -26.64 -8.86 6.69
CA ILE A 664 -26.98 -10.27 6.45
C ILE A 664 -28.39 -10.36 5.85
N VAL A 665 -29.37 -9.66 6.42
CA VAL A 665 -30.76 -9.64 5.91
C VAL A 665 -30.82 -9.10 4.48
N CYS A 666 -30.13 -7.99 4.17
CA CYS A 666 -30.03 -7.49 2.80
C CYS A 666 -29.50 -8.54 1.84
N TYR A 667 -28.44 -9.26 2.23
CA TYR A 667 -27.87 -10.33 1.41
C TYR A 667 -28.86 -11.49 1.22
N LEU A 668 -29.55 -11.94 2.28
CA LEU A 668 -30.54 -13.02 2.18
C LEU A 668 -31.68 -12.67 1.21
N ILE A 669 -32.10 -11.41 1.18
CA ILE A 669 -33.13 -10.92 0.25
C ILE A 669 -32.58 -10.86 -1.18
N GLU A 670 -31.43 -10.19 -1.39
CA GLU A 670 -30.89 -9.91 -2.72
C GLU A 670 -30.21 -11.10 -3.41
N ARG A 671 -29.76 -12.13 -2.65
CA ARG A 671 -29.04 -13.29 -3.18
C ARG A 671 -29.69 -14.64 -2.89
N CYS A 672 -30.43 -14.76 -1.79
CA CYS A 672 -31.01 -16.04 -1.37
C CYS A 672 -32.52 -16.13 -1.57
N GLY A 673 -33.17 -15.09 -2.12
CA GLY A 673 -34.60 -15.09 -2.45
C GLY A 673 -35.53 -15.03 -1.24
N TYR A 674 -35.04 -14.61 -0.07
CA TYR A 674 -35.89 -14.47 1.11
C TYR A 674 -36.82 -13.27 0.97
N SER A 675 -38.04 -13.40 1.50
CA SER A 675 -38.88 -12.23 1.75
C SER A 675 -38.26 -11.36 2.85
N VAL A 676 -38.61 -10.08 2.91
CA VAL A 676 -38.08 -9.15 3.93
C VAL A 676 -38.31 -9.69 5.34
N GLN A 677 -39.55 -10.09 5.65
CA GLN A 677 -39.89 -10.65 6.96
C GLN A 677 -39.20 -11.99 7.20
N GLY A 678 -39.17 -12.88 6.20
CA GLY A 678 -38.51 -14.19 6.34
C GLY A 678 -37.02 -14.07 6.63
N ALA A 679 -36.33 -13.10 6.03
CA ALA A 679 -34.91 -12.84 6.31
C ALA A 679 -34.69 -12.28 7.72
N ILE A 680 -35.55 -11.36 8.17
CA ILE A 680 -35.51 -10.81 9.53
C ILE A 680 -35.73 -11.92 10.56
N ASP A 681 -36.72 -12.78 10.32
CA ASP A 681 -37.07 -13.89 11.21
C ASP A 681 -35.97 -14.94 11.26
N GLU A 682 -35.37 -15.30 10.12
CA GLU A 682 -34.24 -16.24 10.09
C GLU A 682 -33.05 -15.67 10.87
N PHE A 683 -32.74 -14.38 10.71
CA PHE A 683 -31.68 -13.75 11.51
C PHE A 683 -32.02 -13.76 13.01
N ALA A 684 -33.24 -13.41 13.40
CA ALA A 684 -33.67 -13.38 14.79
C ALA A 684 -33.69 -14.77 15.43
N LYS A 685 -34.03 -15.80 14.66
CA LYS A 685 -34.02 -17.21 15.07
C LYS A 685 -32.60 -17.69 15.37
N ARG A 686 -31.63 -17.35 14.52
CA ARG A 686 -30.23 -17.79 14.65
C ARG A 686 -29.40 -16.91 15.59
N ARG A 687 -29.76 -15.63 15.71
CA ARG A 687 -29.16 -14.65 16.63
C ARG A 687 -30.28 -14.06 17.51
N PRO A 688 -30.59 -14.70 18.66
CA PRO A 688 -31.70 -14.29 19.52
C PRO A 688 -31.65 -12.81 19.89
N LYS A 689 -32.82 -12.14 19.91
CA LYS A 689 -33.04 -10.68 19.97
C LYS A 689 -32.92 -9.94 18.63
N GLY A 690 -32.40 -10.58 17.58
CA GLY A 690 -32.38 -10.05 16.21
C GLY A 690 -31.85 -8.62 16.08
N ILE A 691 -32.36 -7.90 15.09
CA ILE A 691 -32.15 -6.45 14.94
C ILE A 691 -33.03 -5.74 15.97
N LYS A 692 -32.42 -4.98 16.88
CA LYS A 692 -33.07 -4.36 18.04
C LYS A 692 -33.58 -2.95 17.77
N HIS A 693 -32.97 -2.26 16.81
CA HIS A 693 -33.24 -0.86 16.55
C HIS A 693 -34.25 -0.71 15.42
N ALA A 694 -35.40 -0.09 15.70
CA ALA A 694 -36.50 0.08 14.75
C ALA A 694 -36.05 0.73 13.43
N HIS A 695 -35.25 1.79 13.47
CA HIS A 695 -34.76 2.47 12.25
C HIS A 695 -33.96 1.57 11.29
N PHE A 696 -33.35 0.47 11.75
CA PHE A 696 -32.75 -0.52 10.86
C PHE A 696 -33.81 -1.40 10.18
N LEU A 697 -34.84 -1.81 10.93
CA LEU A 697 -35.97 -2.57 10.41
C LEU A 697 -36.78 -1.73 9.41
N ASP A 698 -37.12 -0.50 9.77
CA ASP A 698 -37.86 0.44 8.92
C ASP A 698 -37.14 0.64 7.59
N GLN A 699 -35.81 0.81 7.64
CA GLN A 699 -35.02 1.00 6.44
C GLN A 699 -34.98 -0.25 5.54
N LEU A 700 -35.02 -1.48 6.10
CA LEU A 700 -35.15 -2.71 5.32
C LEU A 700 -36.49 -2.74 4.57
N PHE A 701 -37.59 -2.40 5.24
CA PHE A 701 -38.89 -2.31 4.58
C PHE A 701 -38.91 -1.19 3.54
N VAL A 702 -38.38 0.00 3.82
CA VAL A 702 -38.27 1.10 2.83
C VAL A 702 -37.41 0.72 1.62
N ARG A 703 -36.38 -0.10 1.81
CA ARG A 703 -35.49 -0.54 0.73
C ARG A 703 -36.15 -1.58 -0.17
N TYR A 704 -36.88 -2.53 0.40
CA TYR A 704 -37.42 -3.69 -0.32
C TYR A 704 -38.95 -3.67 -0.47
N CYS A 705 -39.61 -2.56 -0.13
CA CYS A 705 -41.04 -2.36 -0.37
C CYS A 705 -41.33 -2.29 -1.87
N VAL A 706 -42.13 -3.25 -2.35
CA VAL A 706 -42.57 -3.32 -3.75
C VAL A 706 -43.50 -2.14 -4.04
N GLY A 707 -43.18 -1.32 -5.05
CA GLY A 707 -44.02 -0.22 -5.52
C GLY A 707 -43.73 1.16 -4.92
N LEU A 708 -42.70 1.31 -4.08
CA LEU A 708 -42.31 2.59 -3.50
C LEU A 708 -41.76 3.55 -4.59
N LYS A 709 -42.52 4.59 -4.94
CA LYS A 709 -42.06 5.69 -5.81
C LYS A 709 -41.39 6.78 -4.96
N ARG A 710 -40.10 7.02 -5.17
CA ARG A 710 -39.38 8.13 -4.52
C ARG A 710 -39.46 9.37 -5.41
N ALA A 711 -40.08 10.44 -4.91
CA ALA A 711 -39.98 11.74 -5.55
C ALA A 711 -38.54 12.27 -5.41
N PRO A 712 -38.01 13.03 -6.39
CA PRO A 712 -36.73 13.71 -6.24
C PRO A 712 -36.82 14.69 -5.06
N THR A 713 -35.76 14.75 -4.26
CA THR A 713 -35.60 15.77 -3.23
C THR A 713 -35.52 17.14 -3.91
N LEU A 714 -36.41 18.07 -3.53
CA LEU A 714 -36.43 19.45 -4.04
C LEU A 714 -35.23 20.25 -3.55
#